data_AF-A0A424P043-F1
#
_entry.id   AF-A0A424P043-F1
#
_cell.length_a   1.000
_cell.length_b   1.000
_cell.length_c   1.000
_cell.angle_alpha   90.00
_cell.angle_beta   90.00
_cell.angle_gamma   90.00
#
_symmetry.space_group_name_H-M   'P 1'
#
loop_
_entity.id
_entity.type
_entity.pdbx_description
1 polymer ?
#
loop_
_entity_poly.entity_id
_entity_poly.type
_entity_poly.pdbx_seq_one_letter_code
_entity_poly.pdbx_strand_id
1 'polypeptide(L)'
;MKKIFLFFIFPGLLCSQINFSEDISPIIYNNCTECHRIGASGPMPFTSYNEVASLGAMIKYVTESDYMPPWHADTDYSTFLGERGLTDGEKQLISDWVDSGMIQGDPTLEAQIPEFVEGSVIGTPDLVLTMEEPYLIEGNNQDDYRVFVFETNFTEDQYLESIEIIPGNLSAVHHVLVNIDTSGDCASLDASTPEYGYECESGFCVGNIPQLSAGYTPGMVPPLWNNDIGLVLPAGADIAIQMHYAPSSIDEFDQSSVNLFFKDQPVEREVQVETIVDISLQIPANEVYTHYQSFQIPFDMSLISILPHMHLIGKSWLVYAENNGDTIPIISIPNWDFNWQTFYQPEYMLKLPQGYTLHAYATYDNTSSNPTNPNSPPQDMYWCDYTTCEMFFLPFSYVPYQEGDENIYLGNSENLGCTNQLASNYNAEALVDDGSCGILDDCGVFYVPCCFNFNTDECDSSITEENCQNFWADFNVISDPEQNIFWNSTCSSGCTDPVACNYDETILPGGFDDGSCVYAEDYYDCNGECINDLDFDSICDELEIYGCTDFMASNYNSLATEDDGSCNYSCDALEISSIVYNSNQITVTIQNSSFAGFPYPGFILFNSLGDTMAIEDVNFFGIGDESVHILGLTEQTITSAVSLQLFTGFFETMVCEWFDLNISNDCELPSESGECEAAIPAYAFSLSSCYEFSWGGCGGIAPFWTLEECEAACGDDTINILETEFERKLLIEFDVLGRELVSNSQILIRVYDDGTVEKKMFFKN
;
A
#
# COMPACT_ATOMS: atom_id res chain seq x y z
N MET A 1 -64.82 -9.71 -10.84
CA MET A 1 -63.62 -8.87 -10.71
C MET A 1 -62.71 -9.54 -9.69
N LYS A 2 -61.77 -10.38 -10.15
CA LYS A 2 -60.69 -10.94 -9.33
C LYS A 2 -59.56 -9.91 -9.35
N LYS A 3 -59.18 -9.37 -8.19
CA LYS A 3 -57.98 -8.54 -8.05
C LYS A 3 -56.79 -9.49 -7.88
N ILE A 4 -55.89 -9.46 -8.87
CA ILE A 4 -54.57 -10.09 -8.81
C ILE A 4 -53.66 -9.06 -8.14
N PHE A 5 -53.03 -9.43 -7.02
CA PHE A 5 -51.91 -8.68 -6.44
C PHE A 5 -50.63 -9.25 -7.05
N LEU A 6 -49.95 -8.46 -7.88
CA LEU A 6 -48.55 -8.72 -8.24
C LEU A 6 -47.68 -8.21 -7.08
N PHE A 7 -46.89 -9.10 -6.48
CA PHE A 7 -45.75 -8.73 -5.66
C PHE A 7 -44.58 -8.43 -6.61
N PHE A 8 -44.09 -7.19 -6.59
CA PHE A 8 -42.80 -6.84 -7.17
C PHE A 8 -41.72 -7.29 -6.19
N ILE A 9 -40.89 -8.23 -6.60
CA ILE A 9 -39.62 -8.55 -5.94
C ILE A 9 -38.64 -7.49 -6.43
N PHE A 10 -38.23 -6.58 -5.54
CA PHE A 10 -37.04 -5.77 -5.77
C PHE A 10 -35.83 -6.69 -5.57
N PRO A 11 -34.90 -6.78 -6.54
CA PRO A 11 -33.61 -7.38 -6.27
C PRO A 11 -32.92 -6.44 -5.26
N GLY A 12 -32.67 -6.94 -4.06
CA GLY A 12 -31.76 -6.25 -3.14
C GLY A 12 -30.40 -6.24 -3.82
N LEU A 13 -29.86 -5.05 -4.10
CA LEU A 13 -28.43 -4.93 -4.35
C LEU A 13 -27.73 -5.48 -3.10
N LEU A 14 -26.99 -6.57 -3.26
CA LEU A 14 -25.93 -6.95 -2.34
C LEU A 14 -24.91 -5.81 -2.45
N CYS A 15 -24.88 -4.90 -1.48
CA CYS A 15 -23.68 -4.10 -1.26
C CYS A 15 -22.61 -5.07 -0.80
N SER A 16 -21.50 -5.21 -1.52
CA SER A 16 -20.32 -5.88 -0.97
C SER A 16 -19.89 -5.11 0.28
N GLN A 17 -19.49 -5.86 1.31
CA GLN A 17 -18.97 -5.29 2.54
C GLN A 17 -17.51 -4.91 2.31
N ILE A 18 -17.11 -3.72 2.78
CA ILE A 18 -15.74 -3.23 2.69
C ILE A 18 -14.80 -4.25 3.34
N ASN A 19 -13.77 -4.67 2.63
CA ASN A 19 -12.82 -5.68 3.10
C ASN A 19 -11.37 -5.36 2.74
N PHE A 20 -10.43 -6.03 3.41
CA PHE A 20 -9.02 -5.77 3.20
C PHE A 20 -8.55 -6.16 1.80
N SER A 21 -8.85 -7.37 1.37
CA SER A 21 -8.30 -7.93 0.13
C SER A 21 -8.66 -7.10 -1.08
N GLU A 22 -9.93 -6.70 -1.25
CA GLU A 22 -10.37 -5.96 -2.43
C GLU A 22 -10.21 -4.43 -2.29
N ASP A 23 -10.48 -3.87 -1.11
CA ASP A 23 -10.61 -2.41 -0.94
C ASP A 23 -9.39 -1.75 -0.28
N ILE A 24 -8.77 -2.39 0.72
CA ILE A 24 -7.72 -1.74 1.55
C ILE A 24 -6.31 -2.13 1.13
N SER A 25 -6.10 -3.38 0.72
CA SER A 25 -4.79 -3.88 0.30
C SER A 25 -4.21 -3.11 -0.89
N PRO A 26 -4.98 -2.67 -1.90
CA PRO A 26 -4.44 -1.80 -2.95
C PRO A 26 -3.94 -0.46 -2.40
N ILE A 27 -4.64 0.10 -1.40
CA ILE A 27 -4.28 1.38 -0.80
C ILE A 27 -2.99 1.24 0.01
N ILE A 28 -2.94 0.24 0.89
CA ILE A 28 -1.78 0.01 1.77
C ILE A 28 -0.54 -0.39 0.98
N TYR A 29 -0.68 -1.31 0.02
CA TYR A 29 0.48 -1.84 -0.71
C TYR A 29 1.10 -0.80 -1.64
N ASN A 30 0.29 0.09 -2.22
CA ASN A 30 0.80 1.14 -3.11
C ASN A 30 1.31 2.38 -2.36
N ASN A 31 0.78 2.71 -1.17
CA ASN A 31 1.09 3.97 -0.50
C ASN A 31 1.91 3.84 0.79
N CYS A 32 1.94 2.66 1.41
CA CYS A 32 2.55 2.48 2.73
C CYS A 32 3.70 1.45 2.70
N THR A 33 3.54 0.36 1.97
CA THR A 33 4.45 -0.81 2.05
C THR A 33 5.87 -0.55 1.52
N GLU A 34 6.06 0.47 0.66
CA GLU A 34 7.41 0.87 0.20
C GLU A 34 8.34 1.17 1.39
N CYS A 35 7.82 1.92 2.36
CA CYS A 35 8.53 2.26 3.59
C CYS A 35 8.25 1.25 4.70
N HIS A 36 7.01 0.75 4.80
CA HIS A 36 6.58 -0.20 5.83
C HIS A 36 6.76 -1.64 5.38
N ARG A 37 8.02 -2.06 5.24
CA ARG A 37 8.41 -3.46 4.99
C ARG A 37 9.72 -3.75 5.72
N ILE A 38 9.98 -5.02 5.98
CA ILE A 38 11.22 -5.43 6.67
C ILE A 38 12.44 -4.92 5.90
N GLY A 39 13.32 -4.21 6.62
CA GLY A 39 14.56 -3.64 6.05
C GLY A 39 14.40 -2.28 5.37
N ALA A 40 13.18 -1.72 5.31
CA ALA A 40 12.94 -0.34 4.88
C ALA A 40 12.80 0.61 6.09
N SER A 41 12.57 1.91 5.83
CA SER A 41 12.61 2.97 6.84
C SER A 41 11.47 2.93 7.86
N GLY A 42 10.35 2.25 7.55
CA GLY A 42 9.21 2.12 8.44
C GLY A 42 9.50 1.13 9.59
N PRO A 43 9.18 1.47 10.84
CA PRO A 43 9.53 0.62 11.99
C PRO A 43 8.69 -0.66 12.12
N MET A 44 7.60 -0.77 11.35
CA MET A 44 6.69 -1.91 11.32
C MET A 44 6.31 -2.25 9.87
N PRO A 45 6.24 -3.54 9.51
CA PRO A 45 5.83 -3.98 8.18
C PRO A 45 4.32 -3.89 7.99
N PHE A 46 3.90 -3.60 6.76
CA PHE A 46 2.53 -3.63 6.25
C PHE A 46 2.50 -4.46 4.96
N THR A 47 2.86 -5.73 5.07
CA THR A 47 3.01 -6.68 3.97
C THR A 47 1.98 -7.81 4.02
N SER A 48 1.03 -7.74 4.94
CA SER A 48 -0.04 -8.72 5.09
C SER A 48 -1.25 -8.12 5.81
N TYR A 49 -2.42 -8.73 5.61
CA TYR A 49 -3.63 -8.40 6.37
C TYR A 49 -3.39 -8.36 7.89
N ASN A 50 -2.73 -9.37 8.47
CA ASN A 50 -2.55 -9.47 9.92
C ASN A 50 -1.75 -8.30 10.48
N GLU A 51 -0.69 -7.91 9.78
CA GLU A 51 0.14 -6.77 10.16
C GLU A 51 -0.67 -5.46 10.14
N VAL A 52 -1.44 -5.24 9.06
CA VAL A 52 -2.27 -4.03 8.90
C VAL A 52 -3.41 -4.01 9.91
N ALA A 53 -4.17 -5.10 10.05
CA ALA A 53 -5.32 -5.19 10.95
C ALA A 53 -4.90 -5.07 12.42
N SER A 54 -3.73 -5.61 12.81
CA SER A 54 -3.21 -5.45 14.18
C SER A 54 -2.95 -4.00 14.57
N LEU A 55 -2.72 -3.13 13.58
CA LEU A 55 -2.44 -1.72 13.74
C LEU A 55 -3.54 -0.82 13.15
N GLY A 56 -4.69 -1.37 12.75
CA GLY A 56 -5.71 -0.66 11.99
C GLY A 56 -6.23 0.61 12.67
N ALA A 57 -6.41 0.61 14.00
CA ALA A 57 -6.80 1.81 14.74
C ALA A 57 -5.74 2.93 14.68
N MET A 58 -4.45 2.57 14.71
CA MET A 58 -3.36 3.54 14.55
C MET A 58 -3.27 4.03 13.10
N ILE A 59 -3.38 3.13 12.12
CA ILE A 59 -3.41 3.45 10.68
C ILE A 59 -4.55 4.43 10.37
N LYS A 60 -5.75 4.19 10.90
CA LYS A 60 -6.88 5.12 10.80
C LYS A 60 -6.52 6.50 11.35
N TYR A 61 -5.99 6.58 12.57
CA TYR A 61 -5.64 7.86 13.18
C TYR A 61 -4.60 8.66 12.38
N VAL A 62 -3.52 8.00 11.92
CA VAL A 62 -2.45 8.69 11.20
C VAL A 62 -2.85 9.11 9.78
N THR A 63 -3.75 8.36 9.14
CA THR A 63 -4.27 8.72 7.80
C THR A 63 -5.35 9.79 7.86
N GLU A 64 -6.23 9.78 8.88
CA GLU A 64 -7.24 10.83 9.08
C GLU A 64 -6.64 12.18 9.50
N SER A 65 -5.48 12.17 10.16
CA SER A 65 -4.79 13.37 10.64
C SER A 65 -3.77 13.95 9.65
N ASP A 66 -3.64 13.36 8.46
CA ASP A 66 -2.61 13.69 7.46
C ASP A 66 -1.17 13.58 8.00
N TYR A 67 -0.98 12.76 9.04
CA TYR A 67 0.34 12.44 9.56
C TYR A 67 1.07 11.45 8.64
N MET A 68 0.32 10.53 8.03
CA MET A 68 0.82 9.54 7.06
C MET A 68 -0.16 9.39 5.88
N PRO A 69 0.33 9.15 4.66
CA PRO A 69 1.73 9.25 4.24
C PRO A 69 2.26 10.69 4.38
N PRO A 70 3.57 10.88 4.61
CA PRO A 70 4.12 12.19 4.89
C PRO A 70 4.32 12.97 3.59
N TRP A 71 3.34 13.80 3.23
CA TRP A 71 3.43 14.73 2.12
C TRP A 71 2.72 16.04 2.44
N HIS A 72 3.52 17.07 2.71
CA HIS A 72 3.00 18.34 3.21
C HIS A 72 2.79 19.39 2.13
N ALA A 73 3.26 19.15 0.89
CA ALA A 73 3.01 20.06 -0.22
C ALA A 73 1.56 19.95 -0.69
N ASP A 74 0.94 21.10 -0.94
CA ASP A 74 -0.44 21.22 -1.40
C ASP A 74 -0.55 20.79 -2.87
N THR A 75 -1.08 19.60 -3.10
CA THR A 75 -1.23 18.98 -4.42
C THR A 75 -2.27 19.69 -5.31
N ASP A 76 -3.18 20.47 -4.72
CA ASP A 76 -4.09 21.34 -5.48
C ASP A 76 -3.39 22.63 -5.98
N TYR A 77 -2.21 22.97 -5.42
CA TYR A 77 -1.46 24.17 -5.77
C TYR A 77 -0.41 23.92 -6.86
N SER A 78 0.34 22.82 -6.78
CA SER A 78 1.40 22.44 -7.73
C SER A 78 1.66 20.93 -7.65
N THR A 79 2.03 20.32 -8.78
CA THR A 79 2.32 18.88 -8.85
C THR A 79 3.82 18.58 -8.89
N PHE A 80 4.23 17.51 -8.20
CA PHE A 80 5.62 17.07 -8.09
C PHE A 80 5.79 15.56 -8.27
N LEU A 81 7.00 15.17 -8.66
CA LEU A 81 7.41 13.77 -8.70
C LEU A 81 7.39 13.16 -7.30
N GLY A 82 6.88 11.93 -7.23
CA GLY A 82 6.87 11.16 -5.99
C GLY A 82 5.89 11.68 -4.96
N GLU A 83 4.80 12.35 -5.37
CA GLU A 83 3.67 12.69 -4.51
C GLU A 83 3.11 11.47 -3.77
N ARG A 84 2.92 11.60 -2.45
CA ARG A 84 2.49 10.50 -1.58
C ARG A 84 1.32 10.96 -0.73
N GLY A 85 0.11 10.75 -1.21
CA GLY A 85 -1.09 11.20 -0.51
C GLY A 85 -2.21 10.19 -0.64
N LEU A 86 -3.09 10.18 0.36
CA LEU A 86 -4.35 9.46 0.27
C LEU A 86 -5.45 10.44 -0.11
N THR A 87 -6.30 10.05 -1.05
CA THR A 87 -7.53 10.77 -1.34
C THR A 87 -8.50 10.70 -0.16
N ASP A 88 -9.43 11.66 -0.06
CA ASP A 88 -10.48 11.64 0.96
C ASP A 88 -11.31 10.34 0.91
N GLY A 89 -11.48 9.76 -0.29
CA GLY A 89 -12.15 8.48 -0.49
C GLY A 89 -11.38 7.30 0.09
N GLU A 90 -10.06 7.25 -0.12
CA GLU A 90 -9.19 6.20 0.45
C GLU A 90 -9.10 6.30 1.97
N LYS A 91 -8.96 7.52 2.53
CA LYS A 91 -9.01 7.74 3.98
C LYS A 91 -10.32 7.25 4.57
N GLN A 92 -11.45 7.56 3.92
CA GLN A 92 -12.76 7.11 4.36
C GLN A 92 -12.91 5.58 4.28
N LEU A 93 -12.40 4.94 3.22
CA LEU A 93 -12.41 3.47 3.09
C LEU A 93 -11.64 2.81 4.23
N ILE A 94 -10.43 3.29 4.54
CA ILE A 94 -9.64 2.80 5.68
C ILE A 94 -10.42 2.99 6.99
N SER A 95 -10.99 4.17 7.23
CA SER A 95 -11.78 4.44 8.42
C SER A 95 -12.99 3.50 8.55
N ASP A 96 -13.77 3.34 7.48
CA ASP A 96 -14.98 2.53 7.47
C ASP A 96 -14.67 1.04 7.65
N TRP A 97 -13.58 0.56 7.04
CA TRP A 97 -13.09 -0.80 7.23
C TRP A 97 -12.71 -1.06 8.70
N VAL A 98 -11.96 -0.13 9.32
CA VAL A 98 -11.59 -0.23 10.73
C VAL A 98 -12.81 -0.23 11.64
N ASP A 99 -13.76 0.69 11.43
CA ASP A 99 -14.99 0.79 12.23
C ASP A 99 -15.93 -0.42 12.04
N SER A 100 -15.80 -1.12 10.91
CA SER A 100 -16.59 -2.32 10.58
C SER A 100 -15.94 -3.63 11.02
N GLY A 101 -14.88 -3.56 11.83
CA GLY A 101 -14.23 -4.75 12.40
C GLY A 101 -13.10 -5.34 11.54
N MET A 102 -12.57 -4.58 10.58
CA MET A 102 -11.37 -4.92 9.79
C MET A 102 -11.47 -6.27 9.08
N ILE A 103 -12.57 -6.55 8.39
CA ILE A 103 -12.79 -7.85 7.73
C ILE A 103 -11.76 -8.06 6.61
N GLN A 104 -11.14 -9.24 6.55
CA GLN A 104 -10.13 -9.54 5.53
C GLN A 104 -10.72 -9.60 4.11
N GLY A 105 -11.85 -10.29 3.91
CA GLY A 105 -12.32 -10.60 2.56
C GLY A 105 -11.70 -11.89 2.01
N ASP A 106 -11.78 -12.11 0.70
CA ASP A 106 -11.16 -13.27 0.05
C ASP A 106 -9.66 -13.00 -0.21
N PRO A 107 -8.73 -13.69 0.49
CA PRO A 107 -7.30 -13.44 0.33
C PRO A 107 -6.78 -13.69 -1.10
N THR A 108 -7.52 -14.42 -1.93
CA THR A 108 -7.14 -14.64 -3.34
C THR A 108 -7.39 -13.40 -4.22
N LEU A 109 -8.19 -12.45 -3.74
CA LEU A 109 -8.45 -11.16 -4.38
C LEU A 109 -7.55 -10.04 -3.83
N GLU A 110 -6.67 -10.36 -2.89
CA GLU A 110 -5.73 -9.40 -2.32
C GLU A 110 -4.79 -8.85 -3.39
N ALA A 111 -4.55 -7.53 -3.34
CA ALA A 111 -3.64 -6.86 -4.25
C ALA A 111 -2.24 -7.49 -4.17
N GLN A 112 -1.58 -7.60 -5.31
CA GLN A 112 -0.18 -7.99 -5.31
C GLN A 112 0.66 -6.87 -4.71
N ILE A 113 1.57 -7.22 -3.80
CA ILE A 113 2.55 -6.27 -3.27
C ILE A 113 3.45 -5.86 -4.44
N PRO A 114 3.68 -4.54 -4.65
CA PRO A 114 4.61 -4.07 -5.67
C PRO A 114 6.00 -4.70 -5.53
N GLU A 115 6.65 -4.97 -6.66
CA GLU A 115 8.06 -5.34 -6.63
C GLU A 115 8.91 -4.11 -6.27
N PHE A 116 9.64 -4.18 -5.17
CA PHE A 116 10.53 -3.11 -4.75
C PHE A 116 11.95 -3.40 -5.26
N VAL A 117 12.51 -2.45 -6.00
CA VAL A 117 13.89 -2.55 -6.50
C VAL A 117 14.86 -2.59 -5.30
N GLU A 118 15.71 -3.62 -5.25
CA GLU A 118 16.84 -3.65 -4.30
C GLU A 118 18.01 -2.83 -4.84
N GLY A 119 18.49 -1.86 -4.05
CA GLY A 119 19.61 -1.00 -4.41
C GLY A 119 19.16 0.30 -5.07
N SER A 120 19.76 0.63 -6.21
CA SER A 120 19.48 1.87 -6.95
C SER A 120 18.14 1.83 -7.65
N VAL A 121 17.36 2.91 -7.52
CA VAL A 121 16.07 3.06 -8.22
C VAL A 121 16.23 3.66 -9.63
N ILE A 122 17.43 4.14 -9.97
CA ILE A 122 17.75 4.68 -11.30
C ILE A 122 18.23 3.59 -12.25
N GLY A 123 18.94 2.58 -11.73
CA GLY A 123 19.59 1.55 -12.53
C GLY A 123 21.00 1.22 -12.04
N THR A 124 21.86 0.72 -12.94
CA THR A 124 23.24 0.35 -12.55
C THR A 124 24.13 1.59 -12.49
N PRO A 125 24.74 1.94 -11.33
CA PRO A 125 25.63 3.10 -11.24
C PRO A 125 26.96 2.85 -11.94
N ASP A 126 27.54 3.91 -12.51
CA ASP A 126 28.87 3.87 -13.14
C ASP A 126 30.00 3.88 -12.10
N LEU A 127 29.78 4.57 -10.98
CA LEU A 127 30.69 4.60 -9.85
C LEU A 127 29.92 4.59 -8.53
N VAL A 128 30.36 3.75 -7.60
CA VAL A 128 29.84 3.70 -6.23
C VAL A 128 30.94 4.16 -5.28
N LEU A 129 30.67 5.23 -4.53
CA LEU A 129 31.54 5.74 -3.48
C LEU A 129 30.95 5.33 -2.11
N THR A 130 31.52 4.32 -1.47
CA THR A 130 31.05 3.82 -0.16
C THR A 130 31.85 4.44 0.98
N MET A 131 31.20 4.69 2.12
CA MET A 131 31.89 5.09 3.35
C MET A 131 33.05 4.12 3.66
N GLU A 132 34.23 4.64 3.98
CA GLU A 132 35.46 3.86 4.15
C GLU A 132 35.33 2.82 5.28
N GLU A 133 34.67 3.20 6.38
CA GLU A 133 34.35 2.32 7.49
C GLU A 133 32.90 2.50 7.98
N PRO A 134 32.30 1.46 8.60
CA PRO A 134 31.00 1.58 9.24
C PRO A 134 31.04 2.62 10.37
N TYR A 135 30.03 3.48 10.41
CA TYR A 135 29.82 4.43 11.48
C TYR A 135 28.91 3.82 12.56
N LEU A 136 29.26 4.02 13.83
CA LEU A 136 28.45 3.61 14.98
C LEU A 136 27.51 4.76 15.34
N ILE A 137 26.20 4.47 15.33
CA ILE A 137 25.16 5.35 15.81
C ILE A 137 24.85 4.91 17.24
N GLU A 138 25.10 5.78 18.21
CA GLU A 138 24.92 5.43 19.62
C GLU A 138 23.43 5.34 19.99
N GLY A 139 23.05 4.28 20.71
CA GLY A 139 21.69 4.07 21.23
C GLY A 139 21.32 4.98 22.41
N ASN A 140 21.51 6.29 22.28
CA ASN A 140 21.38 7.26 23.37
C ASN A 140 20.11 8.14 23.27
N ASN A 141 19.23 7.86 22.31
CA ASN A 141 18.01 8.61 21.95
C ASN A 141 18.26 10.10 21.63
N GLN A 142 19.38 10.43 20.97
CA GLN A 142 19.68 11.78 20.48
C GLN A 142 19.88 11.74 18.98
N ASP A 143 19.56 12.85 18.31
CA ASP A 143 19.90 13.05 16.90
C ASP A 143 21.42 13.06 16.74
N ASP A 144 21.93 12.47 15.67
CA ASP A 144 23.34 12.48 15.31
C ASP A 144 23.51 13.07 13.91
N TYR A 145 24.25 14.18 13.81
CA TYR A 145 24.52 14.88 12.56
C TYR A 145 26.01 14.84 12.24
N ARG A 146 26.35 14.24 11.10
CA ARG A 146 27.74 14.01 10.73
C ARG A 146 27.98 14.24 9.26
N VAL A 147 29.12 14.85 8.94
CA VAL A 147 29.56 14.99 7.55
C VAL A 147 30.60 13.93 7.23
N PHE A 148 30.38 13.21 6.13
CA PHE A 148 31.34 12.28 5.54
C PHE A 148 31.84 12.83 4.19
N VAL A 149 33.14 12.71 3.95
CA VAL A 149 33.79 13.22 2.74
C VAL A 149 34.27 12.05 1.88
N PHE A 150 33.87 12.05 0.61
CA PHE A 150 34.24 11.04 -0.39
C PHE A 150 35.23 11.65 -1.37
N GLU A 151 36.49 11.20 -1.28
CA GLU A 151 37.53 11.60 -2.21
C GLU A 151 37.27 11.06 -3.62
N THR A 152 37.02 11.94 -4.60
CA THR A 152 36.68 11.48 -5.96
C THR A 152 37.92 11.17 -6.80
N ASN A 153 39.02 11.89 -6.54
CA ASN A 153 40.30 11.78 -7.25
C ASN A 153 40.23 11.97 -8.79
N PHE A 154 39.17 12.58 -9.31
CA PHE A 154 39.04 12.84 -10.75
C PHE A 154 40.05 13.88 -11.23
N THR A 155 40.73 13.60 -12.35
CA THR A 155 41.68 14.52 -12.98
C THR A 155 41.07 15.40 -14.06
N GLU A 156 39.81 15.13 -14.41
CA GLU A 156 39.03 15.78 -15.47
C GLU A 156 37.60 15.99 -14.94
N ASP A 157 36.91 17.02 -15.43
CA ASP A 157 35.52 17.27 -15.06
C ASP A 157 34.67 16.05 -15.46
N GLN A 158 33.81 15.61 -14.55
CA GLN A 158 32.83 14.56 -14.80
C GLN A 158 31.45 15.19 -15.01
N TYR A 159 30.67 14.56 -15.86
CA TYR A 159 29.34 15.04 -16.25
C TYR A 159 28.32 14.05 -15.73
N LEU A 160 27.49 14.48 -14.78
CA LEU A 160 26.57 13.60 -14.07
C LEU A 160 25.17 13.70 -14.68
N GLU A 161 24.53 12.54 -14.87
CA GLU A 161 23.09 12.46 -15.13
C GLU A 161 22.27 12.34 -13.84
N SER A 162 22.89 11.81 -12.78
CA SER A 162 22.28 11.74 -11.45
C SER A 162 23.32 11.54 -10.35
N ILE A 163 22.93 11.89 -9.12
CA ILE A 163 23.57 11.50 -7.87
C ILE A 163 22.49 10.88 -7.00
N GLU A 164 22.73 9.66 -6.52
CA GLU A 164 21.82 8.94 -5.63
C GLU A 164 22.54 8.54 -4.35
N ILE A 165 21.87 8.69 -3.21
CA ILE A 165 22.37 8.22 -1.92
C ILE A 165 21.67 6.91 -1.59
N ILE A 166 22.46 5.89 -1.25
CA ILE A 166 21.98 4.59 -0.78
C ILE A 166 22.36 4.47 0.69
N PRO A 167 21.39 4.60 1.62
CA PRO A 167 21.61 4.33 3.03
C PRO A 167 22.06 2.89 3.27
N GLY A 168 23.09 2.70 4.11
CA GLY A 168 23.48 1.37 4.57
C GLY A 168 22.52 0.83 5.65
N ASN A 169 21.88 1.74 6.39
CA ASN A 169 20.83 1.46 7.36
C ASN A 169 19.63 2.40 7.13
N LEU A 170 18.63 1.91 6.38
CA LEU A 170 17.40 2.64 6.06
C LEU A 170 16.55 3.01 7.27
N SER A 171 16.69 2.29 8.40
CA SER A 171 15.95 2.56 9.64
C SER A 171 16.55 3.71 10.44
N ALA A 172 17.85 3.99 10.28
CA ALA A 172 18.54 5.01 11.06
C ALA A 172 18.77 6.31 10.29
N VAL A 173 18.98 6.26 8.97
CA VAL A 173 19.20 7.45 8.14
C VAL A 173 17.88 8.20 7.93
N HIS A 174 17.79 9.41 8.48
CA HIS A 174 16.60 10.25 8.38
C HIS A 174 16.63 11.16 7.16
N HIS A 175 17.76 11.84 6.92
CA HIS A 175 17.99 12.57 5.66
C HIS A 175 19.46 12.79 5.37
N VAL A 176 19.77 13.09 4.11
CA VAL A 176 21.13 13.39 3.64
C VAL A 176 21.12 14.61 2.73
N LEU A 177 22.06 15.53 2.95
CA LEU A 177 22.32 16.65 2.05
C LEU A 177 23.65 16.45 1.33
N VAL A 178 23.71 16.74 0.04
CA VAL A 178 24.93 16.59 -0.77
C VAL A 178 25.50 17.95 -1.14
N ASN A 179 26.80 18.12 -0.91
CA ASN A 179 27.57 19.28 -1.35
C ASN A 179 28.80 18.86 -2.15
N ILE A 180 29.04 19.55 -3.26
CA ILE A 180 30.28 19.40 -4.04
C ILE A 180 31.35 20.30 -3.41
N ASP A 181 32.33 19.70 -2.75
CA ASP A 181 33.45 20.40 -2.11
C ASP A 181 34.55 20.73 -3.13
N THR A 182 34.45 21.91 -3.72
CA THR A 182 35.47 22.43 -4.66
C THR A 182 36.63 23.16 -3.96
N SER A 183 36.48 23.54 -2.70
CA SER A 183 37.52 24.26 -1.95
C SER A 183 38.44 23.33 -1.16
N GLY A 184 37.98 22.10 -0.87
CA GLY A 184 38.64 21.16 0.03
C GLY A 184 38.48 21.52 1.50
N ASP A 185 37.50 22.37 1.83
CA ASP A 185 37.27 22.82 3.20
C ASP A 185 36.65 21.71 4.05
N CYS A 186 35.73 20.91 3.49
CA CYS A 186 35.14 19.77 4.18
C CYS A 186 36.21 18.71 4.44
N ALA A 187 37.02 18.39 3.41
CA ALA A 187 38.14 17.46 3.55
C ALA A 187 39.17 17.94 4.60
N SER A 188 39.45 19.25 4.65
CA SER A 188 40.36 19.83 5.64
C SER A 188 39.81 19.77 7.06
N LEU A 189 38.50 19.95 7.24
CA LEU A 189 37.83 19.88 8.53
C LEU A 189 37.78 18.44 9.04
N ASP A 190 37.42 17.49 8.17
CA ASP A 190 37.44 16.05 8.48
C ASP A 190 38.83 15.57 8.90
N ALA A 191 39.87 15.94 8.16
CA ALA A 191 41.26 15.62 8.51
C ALA A 191 41.73 16.27 9.84
N SER A 192 40.98 17.23 10.38
CA SER A 192 41.28 17.91 11.65
C SER A 192 40.64 17.23 12.87
N THR A 193 39.67 16.34 12.65
CA THR A 193 38.99 15.56 13.69
C THR A 193 39.60 14.16 13.81
N PRO A 194 39.59 13.55 15.01
CA PRO A 194 40.17 12.22 15.24
C PRO A 194 39.22 11.07 14.89
N GLU A 195 37.94 11.36 14.73
CA GLU A 195 36.88 10.42 14.40
C GLU A 195 36.63 10.43 12.89
N TYR A 196 36.02 9.37 12.36
CA TYR A 196 35.67 9.29 10.94
C TYR A 196 34.48 10.17 10.61
N GLY A 197 34.63 11.10 9.68
CA GLY A 197 33.69 12.21 9.51
C GLY A 197 33.79 13.20 10.67
N TYR A 198 33.06 14.32 10.57
CA TYR A 198 32.99 15.33 11.63
C TYR A 198 31.55 15.70 11.96
N GLU A 199 31.30 15.98 13.23
CA GLU A 199 30.00 16.43 13.72
C GLU A 199 29.65 17.81 13.14
N CYS A 200 28.45 17.94 12.58
CA CYS A 200 27.94 19.22 12.10
C CYS A 200 26.41 19.20 12.04
N GLU A 201 25.77 19.85 13.01
CA GLU A 201 24.30 19.90 13.14
C GLU A 201 23.59 20.68 12.02
N SER A 202 24.31 21.48 11.22
CA SER A 202 23.69 22.19 10.10
C SER A 202 24.66 22.63 9.00
N GLY A 203 24.23 22.37 7.77
CA GLY A 203 25.03 22.53 6.57
C GLY A 203 26.29 21.66 6.62
N PHE A 204 27.45 22.29 6.44
CA PHE A 204 28.74 21.59 6.37
C PHE A 204 29.80 22.24 7.27
N CYS A 205 29.43 23.22 8.11
CA CYS A 205 30.33 23.88 9.05
C CYS A 205 31.59 24.54 8.43
N VAL A 206 31.61 24.75 7.11
CA VAL A 206 32.72 25.38 6.37
C VAL A 206 32.49 26.85 6.03
N GLY A 207 31.42 27.47 6.56
CA GLY A 207 31.17 28.92 6.48
C GLY A 207 30.71 29.46 5.12
N ASN A 208 30.58 28.60 4.11
CA ASN A 208 29.95 28.92 2.83
C ASN A 208 28.51 28.38 2.82
N ILE A 209 27.61 29.09 2.13
CA ILE A 209 26.26 28.60 1.89
C ILE A 209 26.37 27.42 0.92
N PRO A 210 25.92 26.21 1.32
CA PRO A 210 26.04 25.04 0.47
C PRO A 210 25.13 25.18 -0.75
N GLN A 211 25.62 24.72 -1.90
CA GLN A 211 24.87 24.63 -3.15
C GLN A 211 24.34 23.20 -3.26
N LEU A 212 23.19 22.96 -2.64
CA LEU A 212 22.61 21.63 -2.48
C LEU A 212 21.98 21.18 -3.80
N SER A 213 22.69 20.33 -4.54
CA SER A 213 22.22 19.81 -5.84
C SER A 213 21.49 18.46 -5.74
N ALA A 214 21.63 17.75 -4.61
CA ALA A 214 21.02 16.46 -4.37
C ALA A 214 20.86 16.19 -2.86
N GLY A 215 20.12 15.14 -2.52
CA GLY A 215 19.92 14.69 -1.15
C GLY A 215 19.14 13.38 -1.10
N TYR A 216 18.76 12.99 0.11
CA TYR A 216 17.93 11.84 0.38
C TYR A 216 17.01 12.11 1.56
N THR A 217 15.77 11.65 1.45
CA THR A 217 14.86 11.35 2.56
C THR A 217 14.13 10.05 2.24
N PRO A 218 13.59 9.33 3.24
CA PRO A 218 12.73 8.19 2.98
C PRO A 218 11.62 8.56 1.99
N GLY A 219 11.60 7.89 0.83
CA GLY A 219 10.65 8.17 -0.24
C GLY A 219 11.00 9.33 -1.18
N MET A 220 12.18 9.93 -1.08
CA MET A 220 12.60 10.90 -2.08
C MET A 220 12.94 10.20 -3.40
N VAL A 221 12.47 10.75 -4.52
CA VAL A 221 12.94 10.38 -5.85
C VAL A 221 14.27 11.08 -6.11
N PRO A 222 15.37 10.37 -6.45
CA PRO A 222 16.64 11.01 -6.76
C PRO A 222 16.51 11.86 -8.05
N PRO A 223 17.29 12.95 -8.18
CA PRO A 223 17.20 13.83 -9.35
C PRO A 223 17.68 13.11 -10.62
N LEU A 224 16.90 13.19 -11.69
CA LEU A 224 17.29 12.73 -13.02
C LEU A 224 17.41 13.92 -13.97
N TRP A 225 18.63 14.20 -14.42
CA TRP A 225 18.88 15.28 -15.37
C TRP A 225 18.84 14.72 -16.79
N ASN A 226 17.65 14.71 -17.40
CA ASN A 226 17.43 14.15 -18.73
C ASN A 226 18.04 15.01 -19.86
N ASN A 227 18.14 14.43 -21.07
CA ASN A 227 18.63 15.10 -22.29
C ASN A 227 20.04 15.71 -22.12
N ASP A 228 20.20 16.98 -22.54
CA ASP A 228 21.45 17.75 -22.54
C ASP A 228 21.75 18.45 -21.20
N ILE A 229 20.91 18.21 -20.19
CA ILE A 229 21.03 18.74 -18.83
C ILE A 229 21.86 17.79 -17.98
N GLY A 230 22.66 18.34 -17.06
CA GLY A 230 23.37 17.55 -16.06
C GLY A 230 24.13 18.41 -15.06
N LEU A 231 24.66 17.77 -14.02
CA LEU A 231 25.53 18.43 -13.04
C LEU A 231 27.00 18.21 -13.43
N VAL A 232 27.80 19.27 -13.39
CA VAL A 232 29.25 19.15 -13.61
C VAL A 232 29.93 18.94 -12.26
N LEU A 233 30.67 17.84 -12.12
CA LEU A 233 31.55 17.57 -10.99
C LEU A 233 32.98 17.95 -11.40
N PRO A 234 33.52 19.09 -10.92
CA PRO A 234 34.81 19.59 -11.38
C PRO A 234 35.97 18.65 -11.03
N ALA A 235 37.02 18.65 -11.86
CA ALA A 235 38.25 17.92 -11.59
C ALA A 235 38.83 18.27 -10.20
N GLY A 236 39.08 17.24 -9.39
CA GLY A 236 39.63 17.37 -8.04
C GLY A 236 38.65 17.85 -6.96
N ALA A 237 37.35 18.00 -7.27
CA ALA A 237 36.33 18.25 -6.27
C ALA A 237 35.95 16.96 -5.53
N ASP A 238 35.69 17.07 -4.23
CA ASP A 238 35.21 15.95 -3.41
C ASP A 238 33.69 16.04 -3.24
N ILE A 239 33.07 14.94 -2.84
CA ILE A 239 31.64 14.93 -2.48
C ILE A 239 31.56 14.86 -0.96
N ALA A 240 30.95 15.85 -0.34
CA ALA A 240 30.63 15.83 1.08
C ALA A 240 29.14 15.57 1.26
N ILE A 241 28.77 14.62 2.12
CA ILE A 241 27.38 14.41 2.50
C ILE A 241 27.21 14.76 3.98
N GLN A 242 26.19 15.55 4.31
CA GLN A 242 25.73 15.73 5.68
C GLN A 242 24.65 14.70 5.94
N MET A 243 24.93 13.76 6.84
CA MET A 243 24.06 12.69 7.28
C MET A 243 23.36 13.10 8.57
N HIS A 244 22.04 12.96 8.63
CA HIS A 244 21.24 13.07 9.84
C HIS A 244 20.67 11.69 10.18
N TYR A 245 21.10 11.13 11.31
CA TYR A 245 20.55 9.90 11.87
C TYR A 245 19.46 10.22 12.90
N ALA A 246 18.33 9.52 12.79
CA ALA A 246 17.23 9.61 13.73
C ALA A 246 17.65 9.07 15.12
N PRO A 247 17.03 9.55 16.22
CA PRO A 247 17.37 9.12 17.55
C PRO A 247 17.01 7.63 17.76
N SER A 248 17.99 6.83 18.18
CA SER A 248 17.80 5.41 18.45
C SER A 248 18.10 5.06 19.91
N SER A 249 17.40 4.05 20.45
CA SER A 249 17.63 3.52 21.80
C SER A 249 18.63 2.36 21.84
N ILE A 250 19.06 1.89 20.66
CA ILE A 250 19.99 0.77 20.50
C ILE A 250 21.17 1.22 19.65
N ASP A 251 22.33 0.61 19.89
CA ASP A 251 23.50 0.86 19.05
C ASP A 251 23.26 0.27 17.66
N GLU A 252 23.43 1.09 16.63
CA GLU A 252 23.26 0.72 15.23
C GLU A 252 24.50 1.06 14.42
N PHE A 253 24.61 0.48 13.23
CA PHE A 253 25.69 0.80 12.30
C PHE A 253 25.13 1.23 10.97
N ASP A 254 25.80 2.19 10.34
CA ASP A 254 25.52 2.60 8.98
C ASP A 254 26.80 2.61 8.15
N GLN A 255 26.68 2.22 6.89
CA GLN A 255 27.76 2.32 5.90
C GLN A 255 27.13 2.69 4.54
N SER A 256 26.66 3.93 4.46
CA SER A 256 26.03 4.49 3.28
C SER A 256 26.99 4.66 2.10
N SER A 257 26.42 4.79 0.89
CA SER A 257 27.16 5.05 -0.34
C SER A 257 26.51 6.09 -1.23
N VAL A 258 27.33 6.74 -2.05
CA VAL A 258 26.92 7.65 -3.13
C VAL A 258 27.10 6.96 -4.47
N ASN A 259 26.00 6.78 -5.19
CA ASN A 259 25.96 6.30 -6.56
C ASN A 259 26.06 7.49 -7.53
N LEU A 260 26.99 7.39 -8.48
CA LEU A 260 27.18 8.36 -9.55
C LEU A 260 26.85 7.71 -10.89
N PHE A 261 26.09 8.45 -11.69
CA PHE A 261 25.70 8.10 -13.04
C PHE A 261 26.25 9.15 -13.99
N PHE A 262 26.99 8.73 -15.01
CA PHE A 262 27.70 9.63 -15.92
C PHE A 262 26.97 9.79 -17.25
N LYS A 263 27.05 11.00 -17.80
CA LYS A 263 26.67 11.26 -19.19
C LYS A 263 27.74 10.73 -20.15
N ASP A 264 27.29 10.11 -21.23
CA ASP A 264 28.16 9.69 -22.34
C ASP A 264 28.84 10.87 -23.07
N GLN A 265 28.23 12.06 -23.01
CA GLN A 265 28.70 13.28 -23.66
C GLN A 265 28.80 14.42 -22.64
N PRO A 266 29.66 15.43 -22.88
CA PRO A 266 29.70 16.63 -22.05
C PRO A 266 28.31 17.27 -21.94
N VAL A 267 27.97 17.73 -20.73
CA VAL A 267 26.73 18.47 -20.48
C VAL A 267 26.75 19.80 -21.24
N GLU A 268 25.70 20.06 -22.01
CA GLU A 268 25.54 21.35 -22.71
C GLU A 268 24.86 22.39 -21.82
N ARG A 269 24.01 21.93 -20.89
CA ARG A 269 23.25 22.77 -19.96
C ARG A 269 23.47 22.33 -18.52
N GLU A 270 24.38 23.01 -17.85
CA GLU A 270 24.74 22.71 -16.46
C GLU A 270 23.64 23.17 -15.49
N VAL A 271 23.20 22.27 -14.62
CA VAL A 271 22.29 22.56 -13.50
C VAL A 271 22.96 23.56 -12.56
N GLN A 272 22.28 24.67 -12.32
CA GLN A 272 22.69 25.72 -11.39
C GLN A 272 21.81 25.68 -10.15
N VAL A 273 22.36 26.09 -9.00
CA VAL A 273 21.62 26.24 -7.75
C VAL A 273 21.67 27.71 -7.33
N GLU A 274 20.54 28.23 -6.87
CA GLU A 274 20.42 29.53 -6.23
C GLU A 274 19.70 29.37 -4.90
N THR A 275 20.02 30.23 -3.94
CA THR A 275 19.48 30.10 -2.58
C THR A 275 18.93 31.44 -2.11
N ILE A 276 17.63 31.48 -1.80
CA ILE A 276 17.04 32.61 -1.08
C ILE A 276 17.24 32.36 0.41
N VAL A 277 18.02 33.25 1.03
CA VAL A 277 18.37 33.15 2.45
C VAL A 277 18.29 34.51 3.13
N ASP A 278 17.91 34.52 4.42
CA ASP A 278 18.02 35.72 5.26
C ASP A 278 18.71 35.43 6.60
N ILE A 279 20.02 35.64 6.64
CA ILE A 279 20.83 35.51 7.86
C ILE A 279 20.55 36.61 8.91
N SER A 280 19.69 37.58 8.60
CA SER A 280 19.23 38.62 9.52
C SER A 280 17.84 38.35 10.11
N LEU A 281 17.29 37.15 9.85
CA LEU A 281 16.02 36.69 10.40
C LEU A 281 15.95 36.92 11.92
N GLN A 282 14.86 37.53 12.35
CA GLN A 282 14.51 37.73 13.75
C GLN A 282 13.02 37.46 13.93
N ILE A 283 12.70 36.50 14.80
CA ILE A 283 11.34 36.07 15.12
C ILE A 283 11.04 36.47 16.57
N PRO A 284 10.09 37.39 16.81
CA PRO A 284 9.77 37.83 18.17
C PRO A 284 9.28 36.71 19.07
N ALA A 285 9.62 36.78 20.35
CA ALA A 285 9.11 35.86 21.37
C ALA A 285 7.58 35.94 21.47
N ASN A 286 6.93 34.78 21.57
CA ASN A 286 5.50 34.65 21.85
C ASN A 286 4.57 35.25 20.76
N GLU A 287 4.99 35.17 19.49
CA GLU A 287 4.24 35.62 18.32
C GLU A 287 4.23 34.55 17.22
N VAL A 288 3.17 34.55 16.41
CA VAL A 288 3.19 33.92 15.09
C VAL A 288 3.70 34.97 14.10
N TYR A 289 4.76 34.64 13.37
CA TYR A 289 5.48 35.58 12.53
C TYR A 289 5.63 35.02 11.12
N THR A 290 5.29 35.82 10.10
CA THR A 290 5.52 35.47 8.70
C THR A 290 6.67 36.33 8.16
N HIS A 291 7.75 35.66 7.77
CA HIS A 291 8.88 36.26 7.08
C HIS A 291 8.65 36.26 5.57
N TYR A 292 9.22 37.25 4.88
CA TYR A 292 9.09 37.41 3.44
C TYR A 292 10.44 37.76 2.83
N GLN A 293 10.81 37.04 1.77
CA GLN A 293 11.89 37.40 0.89
C GLN A 293 11.45 37.30 -0.57
N SER A 294 12.26 37.90 -1.45
CA SER A 294 12.01 37.83 -2.88
C SER A 294 13.29 37.73 -3.68
N PHE A 295 13.17 37.15 -4.87
CA PHE A 295 14.24 37.02 -5.83
C PHE A 295 13.76 37.50 -7.20
N GLN A 296 14.50 38.43 -7.81
CA GLN A 296 14.15 38.91 -9.15
C GLN A 296 14.70 37.94 -10.20
N ILE A 297 13.82 37.39 -11.04
CA ILE A 297 14.20 36.48 -12.12
C ILE A 297 15.01 37.26 -13.18
N PRO A 298 16.34 37.00 -13.30
CA PRO A 298 17.24 37.85 -14.08
C PRO A 298 17.23 37.55 -15.59
N PHE A 299 16.84 36.33 -15.98
CA PHE A 299 16.66 35.84 -17.35
C PHE A 299 15.62 34.70 -17.30
N ASP A 300 15.12 34.23 -18.44
CA ASP A 300 14.18 33.10 -18.48
C ASP A 300 14.87 31.84 -17.91
N MET A 301 14.30 31.24 -16.88
CA MET A 301 14.84 30.06 -16.17
C MET A 301 13.86 28.89 -16.27
N SER A 302 14.39 27.68 -16.27
CA SER A 302 13.62 26.43 -16.13
C SER A 302 13.93 25.85 -14.76
N LEU A 303 12.97 25.93 -13.84
CA LEU A 303 13.08 25.39 -12.49
C LEU A 303 13.04 23.86 -12.54
N ILE A 304 13.99 23.23 -11.85
CA ILE A 304 14.18 21.77 -11.77
C ILE A 304 13.83 21.23 -10.39
N SER A 305 14.17 21.94 -9.32
CA SER A 305 13.81 21.53 -7.97
C SER A 305 13.77 22.70 -6.99
N ILE A 306 13.08 22.53 -5.87
CA ILE A 306 13.03 23.48 -4.76
C ILE A 306 13.05 22.75 -3.41
N LEU A 307 13.79 23.29 -2.44
CA LEU A 307 13.90 22.76 -1.08
C LEU A 307 13.54 23.86 -0.07
N PRO A 308 12.27 24.00 0.34
CA PRO A 308 11.95 24.84 1.48
C PRO A 308 12.57 24.26 2.76
N HIS A 309 13.09 25.10 3.66
CA HIS A 309 13.73 24.65 4.90
C HIS A 309 13.56 25.65 6.04
N MET A 310 13.09 25.14 7.19
CA MET A 310 12.94 25.83 8.48
C MET A 310 13.25 24.83 9.60
N HIS A 311 13.44 25.32 10.82
CA HIS A 311 13.64 24.46 11.99
C HIS A 311 12.33 24.20 12.77
N LEU A 312 12.43 23.92 14.07
CA LEU A 312 11.38 23.37 14.93
C LEU A 312 10.11 24.23 15.03
N ILE A 313 10.19 25.54 14.85
CA ILE A 313 9.03 26.44 14.99
C ILE A 313 8.44 26.88 13.63
N GLY A 314 8.99 26.41 12.51
CA GLY A 314 8.38 26.55 11.18
C GLY A 314 6.98 25.94 11.11
N LYS A 315 6.08 26.55 10.31
CA LYS A 315 4.68 26.12 10.15
C LYS A 315 4.15 26.12 8.73
N SER A 316 4.64 26.99 7.85
CA SER A 316 4.18 26.97 6.45
C SER A 316 5.16 27.63 5.49
N TRP A 317 5.16 27.19 4.24
CA TRP A 317 5.79 27.89 3.11
C TRP A 317 4.76 28.24 2.03
N LEU A 318 4.95 29.40 1.38
CA LEU A 318 4.27 29.75 0.14
C LEU A 318 5.26 30.43 -0.80
N VAL A 319 5.40 29.87 -1.99
CA VAL A 319 6.32 30.35 -3.03
C VAL A 319 5.61 30.42 -4.38
N TYR A 320 5.70 31.58 -5.02
CA TYR A 320 5.16 31.81 -6.37
C TYR A 320 5.96 32.89 -7.09
N ALA A 321 5.96 32.88 -8.42
CA ALA A 321 6.48 33.98 -9.22
C ALA A 321 5.35 34.89 -9.72
N GLU A 322 5.57 36.20 -9.77
CA GLU A 322 4.56 37.18 -10.17
C GLU A 322 5.14 38.26 -11.08
N ASN A 323 4.33 38.72 -12.05
CA ASN A 323 4.60 39.92 -12.83
C ASN A 323 3.31 40.59 -13.31
N ASN A 324 3.01 41.79 -12.80
CA ASN A 324 1.84 42.60 -13.18
C ASN A 324 0.48 41.87 -13.04
N GLY A 325 0.35 41.04 -12.01
CA GLY A 325 -0.85 40.27 -11.69
C GLY A 325 -0.93 38.90 -12.37
N ASP A 326 0.03 38.55 -13.24
CA ASP A 326 0.20 37.18 -13.72
C ASP A 326 1.05 36.40 -12.71
N THR A 327 0.57 35.23 -12.29
CA THR A 327 1.17 34.45 -11.20
C THR A 327 1.43 33.02 -11.64
N ILE A 328 2.64 32.54 -11.37
CA ILE A 328 3.06 31.16 -11.58
C ILE A 328 3.20 30.52 -10.20
N PRO A 329 2.34 29.55 -9.83
CA PRO A 329 2.49 28.80 -8.58
C PRO A 329 3.79 27.98 -8.63
N ILE A 330 4.52 27.94 -7.52
CA ILE A 330 5.75 27.13 -7.43
C ILE A 330 5.59 26.05 -6.36
N ILE A 331 5.33 26.43 -5.10
CA ILE A 331 5.05 25.47 -4.02
C ILE A 331 4.27 26.13 -2.88
N SER A 332 3.35 25.38 -2.27
CA SER A 332 2.65 25.73 -1.04
C SER A 332 2.76 24.55 -0.07
N ILE A 333 3.19 24.81 1.17
CA ILE A 333 3.25 23.82 2.25
C ILE A 333 2.47 24.42 3.42
N PRO A 334 1.16 24.14 3.56
CA PRO A 334 0.32 24.77 4.58
C PRO A 334 0.60 24.24 6.00
N ASN A 335 1.06 22.99 6.11
CA ASN A 335 1.35 22.31 7.38
C ASN A 335 2.79 21.78 7.36
N TRP A 336 3.77 22.68 7.46
CA TRP A 336 5.18 22.32 7.48
C TRP A 336 5.53 21.51 8.73
N ASP A 337 6.29 20.43 8.55
CA ASP A 337 6.86 19.61 9.61
C ASP A 337 8.39 19.56 9.46
N PHE A 338 9.11 19.89 10.53
CA PHE A 338 10.58 19.83 10.57
C PHE A 338 11.13 18.42 10.32
N ASN A 339 10.37 17.38 10.64
CA ASN A 339 10.81 16.00 10.43
C ASN A 339 10.78 15.62 8.94
N TRP A 340 10.04 16.35 8.09
CA TRP A 340 9.86 15.98 6.68
C TRP A 340 10.36 17.09 5.76
N GLN A 341 11.65 17.03 5.42
CA GLN A 341 12.32 18.04 4.61
C GLN A 341 12.90 17.41 3.35
N THR A 342 12.27 17.66 2.21
CA THR A 342 12.63 17.01 0.95
C THR A 342 12.75 18.00 -0.20
N PHE A 343 13.43 17.57 -1.26
CA PHE A 343 13.44 18.30 -2.52
C PHE A 343 12.16 18.00 -3.29
N TYR A 344 11.47 19.07 -3.70
CA TYR A 344 10.31 18.97 -4.57
C TYR A 344 10.75 19.20 -6.01
N GLN A 345 10.51 18.21 -6.87
CA GLN A 345 10.83 18.25 -8.30
C GLN A 345 9.50 18.28 -9.08
N PRO A 346 9.19 19.32 -9.87
CA PRO A 346 8.00 19.31 -10.68
C PRO A 346 8.10 18.17 -11.71
N GLU A 347 6.97 17.62 -12.15
CA GLU A 347 6.97 16.54 -13.15
C GLU A 347 7.63 16.98 -14.46
N TYR A 348 7.40 18.23 -14.84
CA TYR A 348 8.00 18.89 -15.99
C TYR A 348 8.70 20.17 -15.56
N MET A 349 9.74 20.59 -16.28
CA MET A 349 10.43 21.84 -15.94
C MET A 349 9.48 23.04 -15.96
N LEU A 350 9.51 23.83 -14.88
CA LEU A 350 8.64 25.00 -14.74
C LEU A 350 9.36 26.26 -15.25
N LYS A 351 8.79 26.90 -16.27
CA LYS A 351 9.31 28.16 -16.82
C LYS A 351 9.09 29.33 -15.85
N LEU A 352 10.17 30.01 -15.49
CA LEU A 352 10.17 31.28 -14.75
C LEU A 352 10.66 32.40 -15.69
N PRO A 353 9.77 33.26 -16.23
CA PRO A 353 10.18 34.27 -17.20
C PRO A 353 10.98 35.42 -16.59
N GLN A 354 11.90 35.99 -17.36
CA GLN A 354 12.64 37.20 -17.02
C GLN A 354 11.69 38.33 -16.61
N GLY A 355 12.04 39.01 -15.52
CA GLY A 355 11.28 40.15 -15.02
C GLY A 355 10.14 39.76 -14.09
N TYR A 356 9.83 38.47 -13.92
CA TYR A 356 9.03 38.00 -12.79
C TYR A 356 9.82 38.16 -11.49
N THR A 357 9.09 38.30 -10.39
CA THR A 357 9.65 38.27 -9.05
C THR A 357 9.15 37.00 -8.37
N LEU A 358 10.07 36.16 -7.89
CA LEU A 358 9.75 35.05 -7.02
C LEU A 358 9.54 35.59 -5.61
N HIS A 359 8.37 35.32 -5.04
CA HIS A 359 7.95 35.68 -3.69
C HIS A 359 7.98 34.44 -2.81
N ALA A 360 8.66 34.52 -1.68
CA ALA A 360 8.77 33.42 -0.73
C ALA A 360 8.32 33.89 0.66
N TYR A 361 7.32 33.22 1.22
CA TYR A 361 6.78 33.48 2.55
C TYR A 361 6.97 32.24 3.42
N ALA A 362 7.47 32.44 4.63
CA ALA A 362 7.64 31.40 5.64
C ALA A 362 6.98 31.84 6.94
N THR A 363 6.13 31.00 7.52
CA THR A 363 5.45 31.30 8.80
C THR A 363 6.06 30.46 9.92
N TYR A 364 6.29 31.11 11.06
CA TYR A 364 6.84 30.54 12.28
C TYR A 364 5.87 30.74 13.45
N ASP A 365 5.73 29.75 14.31
CA ASP A 365 4.95 29.83 15.55
C ASP A 365 5.88 29.80 16.78
N ASN A 366 6.33 30.98 17.21
CA ASN A 366 7.16 31.15 18.39
C ASN A 366 6.31 31.38 19.67
N THR A 367 5.08 30.86 19.72
CA THR A 367 4.19 31.01 20.88
C THR A 367 4.44 29.97 21.96
N SER A 368 4.01 30.27 23.20
CA SER A 368 4.08 29.31 24.31
C SER A 368 3.14 28.10 24.15
N SER A 369 2.21 28.15 23.18
CA SER A 369 1.32 27.05 22.85
C SER A 369 1.92 26.08 21.83
N ASN A 370 2.99 26.45 21.13
CA ASN A 370 3.65 25.55 20.20
C ASN A 370 4.49 24.52 20.98
N PRO A 371 4.12 23.22 20.97
CA PRO A 371 4.83 22.20 21.73
C PRO A 371 6.25 21.94 21.21
N THR A 372 6.54 22.29 19.94
CA THR A 372 7.87 22.13 19.33
C THR A 372 8.80 23.30 19.64
N ASN A 373 8.33 24.34 20.36
CA ASN A 373 9.19 25.46 20.71
C ASN A 373 10.31 25.00 21.67
N PRO A 374 11.59 25.13 21.30
CA PRO A 374 12.70 24.69 22.14
C PRO A 374 12.88 25.55 23.40
N ASN A 375 12.18 26.69 23.50
CA ASN A 375 12.29 27.64 24.60
C ASN A 375 11.00 27.70 25.43
N SER A 376 11.11 27.45 26.73
CA SER A 376 10.02 27.65 27.70
C SER A 376 10.49 28.51 28.90
N PRO A 377 10.06 29.77 29.01
CA PRO A 377 9.13 30.50 28.13
C PRO A 377 9.78 30.90 26.78
N PRO A 378 8.98 31.17 25.73
CA PRO A 378 9.49 31.59 24.42
C PRO A 378 10.44 32.79 24.51
N GLN A 379 11.48 32.79 23.68
CA GLN A 379 12.48 33.85 23.53
C GLN A 379 12.51 34.34 22.07
N ASP A 380 13.12 35.50 21.82
CA ASP A 380 13.36 35.96 20.45
C ASP A 380 14.28 34.94 19.76
N MET A 381 13.87 34.49 18.56
CA MET A 381 14.64 33.58 17.73
C MET A 381 15.37 34.34 16.63
N TYR A 382 16.52 33.81 16.21
CA TYR A 382 17.35 34.41 15.17
C TYR A 382 17.84 33.34 14.20
N TRP A 383 18.36 33.77 13.05
CA TRP A 383 19.13 32.89 12.18
C TRP A 383 20.29 32.24 12.94
N CYS A 384 20.37 30.92 12.92
CA CYS A 384 21.60 30.20 13.19
C CYS A 384 21.51 28.76 12.67
N ASP A 385 22.59 28.01 12.85
CA ASP A 385 22.73 26.66 12.30
C ASP A 385 22.06 25.60 13.19
N TYR A 386 21.85 25.85 14.49
CA TYR A 386 21.26 24.86 15.40
C TYR A 386 19.73 24.66 15.20
N THR A 387 19.23 23.44 15.36
CA THR A 387 17.78 23.15 15.32
C THR A 387 16.95 23.92 16.36
N THR A 388 17.61 24.38 17.43
CA THR A 388 17.00 25.18 18.51
C THR A 388 16.87 26.68 18.20
N CYS A 389 17.44 27.14 17.08
CA CYS A 389 17.17 28.46 16.48
C CYS A 389 16.43 28.28 15.14
N GLU A 390 16.38 29.28 14.26
CA GLU A 390 15.57 29.20 13.03
C GLU A 390 16.30 29.55 11.75
N MET A 391 15.72 29.14 10.62
CA MET A 391 16.19 29.47 9.27
C MET A 391 15.07 29.90 8.34
N PHE A 392 15.41 30.81 7.44
CA PHE A 392 14.70 31.06 6.18
C PHE A 392 15.62 30.62 5.04
N PHE A 393 15.55 29.37 4.63
CA PHE A 393 16.47 28.78 3.66
C PHE A 393 15.67 28.13 2.53
N LEU A 394 15.87 28.59 1.31
CA LEU A 394 15.14 28.11 0.14
C LEU A 394 16.08 27.96 -1.07
N PRO A 395 16.88 26.88 -1.13
CA PRO A 395 17.58 26.48 -2.34
C PRO A 395 16.59 26.07 -3.43
N PHE A 396 16.94 26.41 -4.67
CA PHE A 396 16.26 25.90 -5.85
C PHE A 396 17.25 25.71 -6.99
N SER A 397 17.04 24.68 -7.80
CA SER A 397 17.88 24.38 -8.95
C SER A 397 17.20 24.74 -10.26
N TYR A 398 17.98 25.14 -11.27
CA TYR A 398 17.48 25.56 -12.56
C TYR A 398 18.52 25.41 -13.67
N VAL A 399 18.06 25.53 -14.90
CA VAL A 399 18.90 25.82 -16.09
C VAL A 399 18.37 27.07 -16.81
N PRO A 400 19.19 27.78 -17.61
CA PRO A 400 18.67 28.80 -18.52
C PRO A 400 17.62 28.20 -19.46
N TYR A 401 16.47 28.85 -19.58
CA TYR A 401 15.33 28.35 -20.33
C TYR A 401 15.63 28.23 -21.83
N GLN A 402 15.15 27.15 -22.43
CA GLN A 402 15.01 26.96 -23.87
C GLN A 402 13.56 26.63 -24.22
N GLU A 403 13.12 27.05 -25.41
CA GLU A 403 11.76 26.77 -25.89
C GLU A 403 11.52 25.26 -25.96
N GLY A 404 10.46 24.77 -25.32
CA GLY A 404 10.11 23.36 -25.24
C GLY A 404 10.54 22.67 -23.93
N ASP A 405 11.28 23.35 -23.05
CA ASP A 405 11.66 22.83 -21.73
C ASP A 405 10.45 22.40 -20.89
N GLU A 406 9.32 23.08 -21.02
CA GLU A 406 8.06 22.73 -20.37
C GLU A 406 7.52 21.33 -20.74
N ASN A 407 8.09 20.67 -21.75
CA ASN A 407 7.75 19.30 -22.15
C ASN A 407 8.82 18.27 -21.70
N ILE A 408 9.88 18.70 -21.02
CA ILE A 408 10.91 17.81 -20.51
C ILE A 408 10.45 17.29 -19.15
N TYR A 409 10.06 16.01 -19.14
CA TYR A 409 9.75 15.26 -17.94
C TYR A 409 11.02 15.03 -17.11
N LEU A 410 10.96 15.32 -15.81
CA LEU A 410 12.07 15.21 -14.87
C LEU A 410 12.12 13.86 -14.14
N GLY A 411 11.09 13.02 -14.28
CA GLY A 411 11.09 11.67 -13.73
C GLY A 411 11.79 10.65 -14.65
N ASN A 412 11.72 9.38 -14.27
CA ASN A 412 12.19 8.29 -15.13
C ASN A 412 11.27 8.16 -16.36
N SER A 413 11.81 8.32 -17.56
CA SER A 413 11.03 8.22 -18.80
C SER A 413 10.44 6.83 -19.05
N GLU A 414 10.96 5.77 -18.41
CA GLU A 414 10.35 4.44 -18.45
C GLU A 414 8.97 4.41 -17.76
N ASN A 415 8.72 5.37 -16.86
CA ASN A 415 7.43 5.52 -16.18
C ASN A 415 6.38 6.25 -17.05
N LEU A 416 6.77 6.73 -18.25
CA LEU A 416 5.84 7.36 -19.20
C LEU A 416 5.18 6.30 -20.09
N GLY A 417 3.87 6.41 -20.26
CA GLY A 417 3.12 5.58 -21.19
C GLY A 417 1.63 5.64 -20.90
N CYS A 418 0.81 5.01 -21.73
CA CYS A 418 -0.63 5.06 -21.52
C CYS A 418 -1.05 4.34 -20.23
N THR A 419 -1.61 5.08 -19.27
CA THR A 419 -2.09 4.53 -17.97
C THR A 419 -3.55 4.08 -18.02
N ASN A 420 -4.27 4.35 -19.11
CA ASN A 420 -5.66 3.93 -19.28
C ASN A 420 -5.73 2.43 -19.60
N GLN A 421 -6.18 1.62 -18.64
CA GLN A 421 -6.37 0.16 -18.79
C GLN A 421 -7.29 -0.25 -19.94
N LEU A 422 -8.16 0.65 -20.43
CA LEU A 422 -9.05 0.39 -21.56
C LEU A 422 -8.41 0.72 -22.91
N ALA A 423 -7.25 1.38 -22.93
CA ALA A 423 -6.53 1.69 -24.15
C ALA A 423 -5.72 0.47 -24.63
N SER A 424 -5.62 0.32 -25.94
CA SER A 424 -4.94 -0.84 -26.54
C SER A 424 -3.42 -0.87 -26.37
N ASN A 425 -2.81 0.27 -26.05
CA ASN A 425 -1.40 0.42 -25.73
C ASN A 425 -1.21 0.77 -24.24
N TYR A 426 -2.15 0.37 -23.39
CA TYR A 426 -1.99 0.41 -21.94
C TYR A 426 -0.63 -0.19 -21.54
N ASN A 427 0.16 0.59 -20.83
CA ASN A 427 1.39 0.17 -20.22
C ASN A 427 1.13 0.01 -18.72
N ALA A 428 1.11 -1.24 -18.23
CA ALA A 428 0.91 -1.53 -16.82
C ALA A 428 2.06 -1.05 -15.92
N GLU A 429 3.22 -0.75 -16.52
CA GLU A 429 4.41 -0.23 -15.84
C GLU A 429 4.46 1.31 -15.91
N ALA A 430 3.60 1.96 -16.69
CA ALA A 430 3.54 3.42 -16.75
C ALA A 430 2.87 3.97 -15.49
N LEU A 431 3.53 4.93 -14.84
CA LEU A 431 3.01 5.67 -13.70
C LEU A 431 2.44 7.03 -14.11
N VAL A 432 2.83 7.55 -15.28
CA VAL A 432 2.42 8.86 -15.80
C VAL A 432 1.92 8.73 -17.24
N ASP A 433 0.69 9.19 -17.49
CA ASP A 433 0.09 9.19 -18.83
C ASP A 433 0.79 10.21 -19.72
N ASP A 434 1.44 9.74 -20.79
CA ASP A 434 2.11 10.58 -21.77
C ASP A 434 1.16 11.06 -22.89
N GLY A 435 -0.14 10.77 -22.76
CA GLY A 435 -1.17 11.09 -23.74
C GLY A 435 -1.13 10.17 -24.97
N SER A 436 -0.35 9.09 -24.93
CA SER A 436 -0.24 8.14 -26.04
C SER A 436 -1.42 7.15 -26.13
N CYS A 437 -2.37 7.19 -25.20
CA CYS A 437 -3.50 6.24 -25.15
C CYS A 437 -4.28 6.15 -26.46
N GLY A 438 -4.11 5.03 -27.16
CA GLY A 438 -4.74 4.71 -28.43
C GLY A 438 -6.13 4.11 -28.23
N ILE A 439 -7.01 4.42 -29.17
CA ILE A 439 -8.39 3.92 -29.22
C ILE A 439 -8.49 2.89 -30.35
N LEU A 440 -9.02 1.71 -30.05
CA LEU A 440 -9.39 0.72 -31.07
C LEU A 440 -10.73 1.11 -31.69
N ASP A 441 -10.84 1.00 -33.01
CA ASP A 441 -12.15 1.06 -33.65
C ASP A 441 -12.96 -0.23 -33.42
N ASP A 442 -14.25 -0.22 -33.81
CA ASP A 442 -15.14 -1.38 -33.69
C ASP A 442 -14.68 -2.62 -34.50
N CYS A 443 -13.66 -2.45 -35.34
CA CYS A 443 -13.01 -3.51 -36.11
C CYS A 443 -11.56 -3.76 -35.62
N GLY A 444 -11.20 -3.38 -34.38
CA GLY A 444 -9.90 -3.69 -33.78
C GLY A 444 -8.68 -3.05 -34.46
N VAL A 445 -8.87 -1.99 -35.24
CA VAL A 445 -7.79 -1.24 -35.89
C VAL A 445 -7.34 -0.08 -34.97
N PHE A 446 -6.02 0.04 -34.83
CA PHE A 446 -5.35 0.99 -33.95
C PHE A 446 -5.34 2.41 -34.53
N TYR A 447 -5.78 3.39 -33.74
CA TYR A 447 -5.63 4.82 -34.04
C TYR A 447 -5.09 5.60 -32.83
N VAL A 448 -4.01 6.35 -33.05
CA VAL A 448 -3.51 7.38 -32.11
C VAL A 448 -4.15 8.72 -32.51
N PRO A 449 -4.66 9.53 -31.57
CA PRO A 449 -5.11 10.89 -31.88
C PRO A 449 -4.01 11.68 -32.60
N CYS A 450 -4.37 12.42 -33.65
CA CYS A 450 -3.42 13.23 -34.41
C CYS A 450 -4.07 14.47 -35.00
N CYS A 451 -3.22 15.43 -35.40
CA CYS A 451 -3.64 16.58 -36.18
C CYS A 451 -3.85 16.19 -37.64
N PHE A 452 -5.10 16.23 -38.09
CA PHE A 452 -5.48 15.77 -39.41
C PHE A 452 -5.69 16.93 -40.39
N ASN A 453 -5.06 16.82 -41.57
CA ASN A 453 -5.24 17.74 -42.68
C ASN A 453 -6.27 17.24 -43.67
N PHE A 454 -7.44 17.88 -43.71
CA PHE A 454 -8.55 17.53 -44.60
C PHE A 454 -8.27 17.76 -46.10
N ASN A 455 -7.17 18.46 -46.44
CA ASN A 455 -6.79 18.71 -47.83
C ASN A 455 -5.77 17.70 -48.35
N THR A 456 -4.94 17.12 -47.48
CA THR A 456 -3.85 16.20 -47.86
C THR A 456 -4.07 14.76 -47.40
N ASP A 457 -5.08 14.51 -46.55
CA ASP A 457 -5.32 13.24 -45.88
C ASP A 457 -4.10 12.76 -45.07
N GLU A 458 -3.34 13.70 -44.51
CA GLU A 458 -2.15 13.43 -43.67
C GLU A 458 -2.47 13.67 -42.19
N CYS A 459 -1.80 12.89 -41.34
CA CYS A 459 -1.97 12.82 -39.88
C CYS A 459 -0.61 13.10 -39.24
N ASP A 460 -0.51 14.14 -38.41
CA ASP A 460 0.70 14.49 -37.64
C ASP A 460 0.46 14.22 -36.15
N SER A 461 1.16 13.21 -35.62
CA SER A 461 1.07 12.75 -34.23
C SER A 461 2.17 13.35 -33.33
N SER A 462 2.98 14.28 -33.83
CA SER A 462 4.11 14.87 -33.10
C SER A 462 3.76 16.13 -32.31
N ILE A 463 2.48 16.54 -32.32
CA ILE A 463 2.03 17.81 -31.72
C ILE A 463 0.85 17.60 -30.78
N THR A 464 0.81 18.38 -29.70
CA THR A 464 -0.28 18.37 -28.71
C THR A 464 -1.57 18.97 -29.28
N GLU A 465 -2.72 18.60 -28.70
CA GLU A 465 -4.05 19.11 -29.09
C GLU A 465 -4.12 20.65 -29.11
N GLU A 466 -3.45 21.30 -28.15
CA GLU A 466 -3.36 22.76 -28.05
C GLU A 466 -2.54 23.39 -29.20
N ASN A 467 -1.44 22.73 -29.62
CA ASN A 467 -0.58 23.21 -30.71
C ASN A 467 -1.20 23.03 -32.10
N CYS A 468 -2.10 22.06 -32.25
CA CYS A 468 -2.87 21.81 -33.47
C CYS A 468 -3.62 23.05 -33.97
N GLN A 469 -4.26 23.76 -33.03
CA GLN A 469 -5.12 24.91 -33.34
C GLN A 469 -4.33 26.21 -33.53
N ASN A 470 -3.11 26.28 -32.97
CA ASN A 470 -2.30 27.50 -32.93
C ASN A 470 -1.35 27.65 -34.13
N PHE A 471 -0.85 26.56 -34.72
CA PHE A 471 0.18 26.63 -35.77
C PHE A 471 -0.33 26.38 -37.20
N TRP A 472 -1.44 25.65 -37.41
CA TRP A 472 -1.91 25.33 -38.76
C TRP A 472 -3.42 25.56 -38.96
N ALA A 473 -3.76 26.66 -39.64
CA ALA A 473 -5.14 27.07 -39.92
C ALA A 473 -5.98 26.10 -40.79
N ASP A 474 -5.35 25.07 -41.37
CA ASP A 474 -6.00 24.09 -42.27
C ASP A 474 -6.08 22.66 -41.67
N PHE A 475 -5.64 22.45 -40.42
CA PHE A 475 -5.74 21.19 -39.70
C PHE A 475 -6.86 21.28 -38.65
N ASN A 476 -7.64 20.21 -38.45
CA ASN A 476 -8.53 20.13 -37.27
C ASN A 476 -8.07 18.99 -36.36
N VAL A 477 -8.24 19.19 -35.05
CA VAL A 477 -8.21 18.12 -34.06
C VAL A 477 -9.41 17.21 -34.32
N ILE A 478 -9.17 15.93 -34.60
CA ILE A 478 -10.24 14.92 -34.57
C ILE A 478 -10.26 14.34 -33.16
N SER A 479 -11.04 14.97 -32.28
CA SER A 479 -11.29 14.48 -30.92
C SER A 479 -12.40 13.43 -30.87
N ASP A 480 -13.14 13.26 -31.98
CA ASP A 480 -14.27 12.34 -32.13
C ASP A 480 -13.96 11.31 -33.24
N PRO A 481 -13.56 10.08 -32.88
CA PRO A 481 -13.22 9.03 -33.84
C PRO A 481 -14.37 8.61 -34.75
N GLU A 482 -15.64 8.83 -34.36
CA GLU A 482 -16.82 8.55 -35.20
C GLU A 482 -16.90 9.46 -36.43
N GLN A 483 -16.14 10.55 -36.46
CA GLN A 483 -16.04 11.46 -37.62
C GLN A 483 -14.84 11.18 -38.52
N ASN A 484 -14.05 10.16 -38.21
CA ASN A 484 -12.96 9.70 -39.06
C ASN A 484 -13.52 8.94 -40.27
N ILE A 485 -13.21 9.43 -41.49
CA ILE A 485 -13.68 8.82 -42.74
C ILE A 485 -13.12 7.41 -43.02
N PHE A 486 -12.13 6.96 -42.24
CA PHE A 486 -11.56 5.61 -42.32
C PHE A 486 -12.23 4.60 -41.37
N TRP A 487 -13.08 5.07 -40.45
CA TRP A 487 -13.85 4.21 -39.53
C TRP A 487 -14.81 3.31 -40.33
N ASN A 488 -14.66 1.97 -40.21
CA ASN A 488 -15.61 0.95 -40.68
C ASN A 488 -15.82 0.78 -42.22
N SER A 489 -14.80 0.97 -43.05
CA SER A 489 -14.97 0.81 -44.53
C SER A 489 -14.66 -0.59 -45.11
N THR A 490 -14.22 -1.58 -44.32
CA THR A 490 -13.72 -2.87 -44.85
C THR A 490 -14.08 -4.15 -44.07
N CYS A 491 -15.11 -4.18 -43.23
CA CYS A 491 -15.39 -5.37 -42.40
C CYS A 491 -16.26 -6.40 -43.20
N SER A 492 -15.74 -7.63 -43.40
CA SER A 492 -16.48 -8.83 -43.90
C SER A 492 -16.32 -9.95 -42.88
N SER A 493 -17.38 -10.74 -42.61
CA SER A 493 -17.40 -11.68 -41.46
C SER A 493 -17.77 -13.13 -41.83
N GLY A 494 -17.20 -14.09 -41.09
CA GLY A 494 -17.45 -15.55 -41.20
C GLY A 494 -16.30 -16.39 -40.61
N CYS A 495 -16.45 -17.72 -40.49
CA CYS A 495 -15.43 -18.58 -39.88
C CYS A 495 -14.11 -18.63 -40.68
N THR A 496 -13.02 -18.16 -40.08
CA THR A 496 -11.71 -18.01 -40.73
C THR A 496 -10.71 -19.13 -40.40
N ASP A 497 -11.09 -20.13 -39.60
CA ASP A 497 -10.16 -21.17 -39.17
C ASP A 497 -10.22 -22.45 -40.02
N PRO A 498 -9.14 -22.83 -40.74
CA PRO A 498 -9.10 -24.01 -41.60
C PRO A 498 -9.28 -25.37 -40.91
N VAL A 499 -9.23 -25.46 -39.57
CA VAL A 499 -9.51 -26.69 -38.83
C VAL A 499 -10.92 -26.76 -38.23
N ALA A 500 -11.71 -25.68 -38.36
CA ALA A 500 -13.13 -25.68 -37.99
C ALA A 500 -13.97 -26.49 -38.99
N CYS A 501 -14.97 -27.19 -38.47
CA CYS A 501 -15.98 -27.95 -39.22
C CYS A 501 -16.82 -27.08 -40.18
N ASN A 502 -16.80 -25.75 -40.04
CA ASN A 502 -17.52 -24.80 -40.90
C ASN A 502 -16.63 -23.67 -41.45
N TYR A 503 -15.32 -23.90 -41.60
CA TYR A 503 -14.39 -22.99 -42.24
C TYR A 503 -14.85 -22.48 -43.62
N ASP A 504 -14.70 -21.18 -43.88
CA ASP A 504 -14.93 -20.56 -45.18
C ASP A 504 -13.65 -19.88 -45.73
N GLU A 505 -13.08 -20.46 -46.79
CA GLU A 505 -11.86 -19.96 -47.44
C GLU A 505 -12.03 -18.63 -48.20
N THR A 506 -13.24 -18.06 -48.24
CA THR A 506 -13.55 -16.85 -49.02
C THR A 506 -13.44 -15.52 -48.23
N ILE A 507 -13.15 -15.56 -46.92
CA ILE A 507 -12.95 -14.38 -46.06
C ILE A 507 -11.52 -13.80 -46.24
N LEU A 508 -11.41 -12.50 -46.55
CA LEU A 508 -10.14 -11.79 -46.82
C LEU A 508 -9.35 -11.45 -45.54
N PRO A 509 -8.02 -11.18 -45.62
CA PRO A 509 -7.23 -10.71 -44.47
C PRO A 509 -7.76 -9.34 -43.98
N GLY A 510 -8.25 -9.30 -42.74
CA GLY A 510 -8.97 -8.15 -42.16
C GLY A 510 -10.48 -8.35 -42.01
N GLY A 511 -11.01 -9.50 -42.43
CA GLY A 511 -12.30 -9.97 -41.96
C GLY A 511 -12.20 -10.56 -40.55
N PHE A 512 -13.27 -10.44 -39.77
CA PHE A 512 -13.32 -10.97 -38.41
C PHE A 512 -14.12 -12.26 -38.39
N ASP A 513 -13.60 -13.25 -37.66
CA ASP A 513 -14.40 -14.39 -37.24
C ASP A 513 -15.57 -13.84 -36.42
N ASP A 514 -16.79 -14.06 -36.91
CA ASP A 514 -18.00 -13.67 -36.20
C ASP A 514 -18.35 -14.63 -35.04
N GLY A 515 -17.38 -15.44 -34.62
CA GLY A 515 -17.54 -16.49 -33.63
C GLY A 515 -18.37 -17.66 -34.17
N SER A 516 -18.49 -17.76 -35.50
CA SER A 516 -19.25 -18.85 -36.10
C SER A 516 -18.42 -20.13 -36.22
N CYS A 517 -17.09 -20.11 -36.02
CA CYS A 517 -16.27 -21.31 -36.11
C CYS A 517 -16.68 -22.41 -35.12
N VAL A 518 -17.02 -23.58 -35.67
CA VAL A 518 -17.42 -24.79 -34.94
C VAL A 518 -16.33 -25.82 -35.14
N TYR A 519 -15.73 -26.32 -34.05
CA TYR A 519 -14.67 -27.32 -34.09
C TYR A 519 -15.19 -28.66 -33.57
N ALA A 520 -14.50 -29.74 -33.95
CA ALA A 520 -14.72 -31.03 -33.31
C ALA A 520 -14.09 -31.01 -31.89
N GLU A 521 -14.74 -31.64 -30.92
CA GLU A 521 -14.17 -31.82 -29.58
C GLU A 521 -12.99 -32.81 -29.65
N ASP A 522 -11.96 -32.62 -28.82
CA ASP A 522 -10.78 -33.49 -28.81
C ASP A 522 -11.18 -34.95 -28.60
N TYR A 523 -10.61 -35.87 -29.39
CA TYR A 523 -10.95 -37.31 -29.44
C TYR A 523 -12.34 -37.64 -30.05
N TYR A 524 -13.11 -36.62 -30.43
CA TYR A 524 -14.37 -36.72 -31.16
C TYR A 524 -14.23 -36.18 -32.60
N ASP A 525 -15.15 -36.56 -33.48
CA ASP A 525 -15.23 -36.01 -34.84
C ASP A 525 -16.21 -34.83 -34.96
N CYS A 526 -16.28 -34.18 -36.14
CA CYS A 526 -17.20 -33.05 -36.39
C CYS A 526 -18.70 -33.42 -36.29
N ASN A 527 -19.04 -34.70 -36.10
CA ASN A 527 -20.41 -35.17 -35.85
C ASN A 527 -20.64 -35.52 -34.36
N GLY A 528 -19.65 -35.31 -33.49
CA GLY A 528 -19.71 -35.59 -32.06
C GLY A 528 -19.59 -37.08 -31.71
N GLU A 529 -19.04 -37.90 -32.60
CA GLU A 529 -18.82 -39.32 -32.33
C GLU A 529 -17.38 -39.55 -31.83
N CYS A 530 -17.25 -40.27 -30.72
CA CYS A 530 -15.95 -40.64 -30.18
C CYS A 530 -15.18 -41.52 -31.17
N ILE A 531 -13.91 -41.22 -31.37
CA ILE A 531 -13.08 -41.89 -32.38
C ILE A 531 -12.60 -43.28 -31.87
N ASN A 532 -12.50 -43.48 -30.55
CA ASN A 532 -12.05 -44.72 -29.91
C ASN A 532 -12.73 -44.93 -28.54
N ASP A 533 -13.71 -45.85 -28.46
CA ASP A 533 -14.52 -46.14 -27.26
C ASP A 533 -14.75 -47.66 -27.16
N LEU A 534 -14.04 -48.32 -26.22
CA LEU A 534 -13.97 -49.77 -26.10
C LEU A 534 -15.15 -50.38 -25.35
N ASP A 535 -15.71 -49.66 -24.37
CA ASP A 535 -16.78 -50.15 -23.50
C ASP A 535 -18.18 -49.57 -23.83
N PHE A 536 -18.22 -48.65 -24.79
CA PHE A 536 -19.39 -48.02 -25.41
C PHE A 536 -20.16 -47.08 -24.49
N ASP A 537 -19.49 -46.44 -23.52
CA ASP A 537 -20.10 -45.48 -22.61
C ASP A 537 -20.09 -44.03 -23.14
N SER A 538 -19.55 -43.81 -24.35
CA SER A 538 -19.42 -42.53 -25.05
C SER A 538 -18.34 -41.57 -24.51
N ILE A 539 -17.49 -42.03 -23.59
CA ILE A 539 -16.22 -41.41 -23.24
C ILE A 539 -15.11 -42.12 -24.04
N CYS A 540 -14.19 -41.36 -24.63
CA CYS A 540 -13.10 -41.98 -25.39
C CYS A 540 -12.08 -42.64 -24.48
N ASP A 541 -11.55 -43.80 -24.89
CA ASP A 541 -10.57 -44.59 -24.11
C ASP A 541 -9.33 -43.75 -23.74
N GLU A 542 -8.90 -42.85 -24.62
CA GLU A 542 -7.76 -41.96 -24.39
C GLU A 542 -8.04 -40.85 -23.36
N LEU A 543 -9.31 -40.66 -22.99
CA LEU A 543 -9.78 -39.68 -22.00
C LEU A 543 -10.16 -40.34 -20.66
N GLU A 544 -10.01 -41.65 -20.53
CA GLU A 544 -10.28 -42.33 -19.26
C GLU A 544 -9.18 -42.09 -18.22
N ILE A 545 -9.57 -41.73 -17.01
CA ILE A 545 -8.65 -41.49 -15.89
C ILE A 545 -9.02 -42.46 -14.76
N TYR A 546 -8.08 -43.33 -14.41
CA TYR A 546 -8.25 -44.32 -13.34
C TYR A 546 -7.82 -43.73 -11.99
N GLY A 547 -8.63 -43.91 -10.95
CA GLY A 547 -8.31 -43.46 -9.60
C GLY A 547 -9.50 -43.54 -8.66
N CYS A 548 -9.32 -43.17 -7.39
CA CYS A 548 -10.42 -43.12 -6.43
C CYS A 548 -11.45 -42.05 -6.89
N THR A 549 -12.66 -42.48 -7.25
CA THR A 549 -13.75 -41.59 -7.68
C THR A 549 -14.60 -41.08 -6.51
N ASP A 550 -14.28 -41.47 -5.28
CA ASP A 550 -14.98 -41.08 -4.05
C ASP A 550 -14.39 -39.81 -3.45
N PHE A 551 -15.14 -38.71 -3.52
CA PHE A 551 -14.64 -37.35 -3.25
C PHE A 551 -14.20 -37.04 -1.83
N MET A 552 -14.46 -37.96 -0.90
CA MET A 552 -14.11 -37.77 0.48
C MET A 552 -12.73 -38.30 0.85
N ALA A 553 -12.17 -39.16 0.00
CA ALA A 553 -10.90 -39.81 0.29
C ALA A 553 -9.75 -38.80 0.27
N SER A 554 -8.80 -38.94 1.18
CA SER A 554 -7.52 -38.24 1.17
C SER A 554 -6.69 -38.49 -0.09
N ASN A 555 -7.07 -39.47 -0.90
CA ASN A 555 -6.53 -39.70 -2.23
C ASN A 555 -7.62 -39.74 -3.32
N TYR A 556 -8.74 -39.05 -3.11
CA TYR A 556 -9.73 -38.79 -4.15
C TYR A 556 -9.08 -38.14 -5.37
N ASN A 557 -9.48 -38.59 -6.55
CA ASN A 557 -9.13 -37.97 -7.80
C ASN A 557 -10.41 -37.53 -8.52
N SER A 558 -10.71 -36.23 -8.49
CA SER A 558 -11.87 -35.65 -9.18
C SER A 558 -11.84 -35.77 -10.69
N LEU A 559 -10.67 -36.08 -11.25
CA LEU A 559 -10.52 -36.33 -12.68
C LEU A 559 -10.76 -37.80 -13.03
N ALA A 560 -10.84 -38.70 -12.05
CA ALA A 560 -11.04 -40.12 -12.33
C ALA A 560 -12.44 -40.37 -12.93
N THR A 561 -12.46 -40.93 -14.14
CA THR A 561 -13.67 -41.38 -14.84
C THR A 561 -13.98 -42.85 -14.54
N GLU A 562 -13.04 -43.60 -13.95
CA GLU A 562 -13.18 -45.02 -13.59
C GLU A 562 -12.51 -45.34 -12.24
N ASP A 563 -13.17 -46.15 -11.39
CA ASP A 563 -12.70 -46.46 -10.03
C ASP A 563 -11.70 -47.62 -10.01
N ASP A 564 -10.50 -47.36 -9.46
CA ASP A 564 -9.42 -48.35 -9.35
C ASP A 564 -9.35 -49.06 -7.97
N GLY A 565 -10.22 -48.68 -7.02
CA GLY A 565 -10.35 -49.30 -5.70
C GLY A 565 -9.37 -48.80 -4.63
N SER A 566 -8.83 -47.57 -4.75
CA SER A 566 -7.70 -47.07 -3.93
C SER A 566 -7.99 -46.11 -2.75
N CYS A 567 -9.23 -45.71 -2.44
CA CYS A 567 -9.59 -44.62 -1.48
C CYS A 567 -9.15 -44.76 0.03
N ASN A 568 -8.68 -43.67 0.72
CA ASN A 568 -8.06 -43.59 2.07
C ASN A 568 -8.47 -42.34 2.94
N TYR A 569 -8.40 -42.33 4.29
CA TYR A 569 -8.89 -41.25 5.21
C TYR A 569 -8.24 -41.27 6.66
N SER A 570 -7.57 -40.23 7.23
CA SER A 570 -7.05 -40.22 8.65
C SER A 570 -6.82 -38.83 9.36
N CYS A 571 -6.93 -38.76 10.71
CA CYS A 571 -6.87 -37.58 11.62
C CYS A 571 -5.56 -37.37 12.43
N ASP A 572 -4.54 -38.23 12.29
CA ASP A 572 -3.38 -38.25 13.20
C ASP A 572 -2.43 -37.03 13.11
N ALA A 573 -2.74 -36.04 12.27
CA ALA A 573 -1.89 -34.88 11.99
C ALA A 573 -2.23 -33.62 12.80
N LEU A 574 -3.40 -33.55 13.45
CA LEU A 574 -3.89 -32.35 14.15
C LEU A 574 -3.73 -32.47 15.68
N GLU A 575 -3.10 -31.48 16.30
CA GLU A 575 -2.93 -31.36 17.76
C GLU A 575 -3.47 -30.01 18.27
N ILE A 576 -4.24 -30.03 19.38
CA ILE A 576 -4.75 -28.78 20.00
C ILE A 576 -3.65 -28.20 20.89
N SER A 577 -3.16 -27.01 20.55
CA SER A 577 -2.17 -26.27 21.33
C SER A 577 -2.78 -25.57 22.54
N SER A 578 -3.91 -24.88 22.36
CA SER A 578 -4.56 -24.13 23.44
C SER A 578 -6.06 -23.91 23.19
N ILE A 579 -6.85 -23.73 24.26
CA ILE A 579 -8.25 -23.30 24.18
C ILE A 579 -8.52 -22.25 25.27
N VAL A 580 -8.98 -21.07 24.87
CA VAL A 580 -9.22 -19.91 25.74
C VAL A 580 -10.63 -19.39 25.51
N TYR A 581 -11.29 -18.82 26.52
CA TYR A 581 -12.62 -18.23 26.36
C TYR A 581 -12.80 -16.92 27.13
N ASN A 582 -13.72 -16.10 26.64
CA ASN A 582 -14.24 -14.93 27.35
C ASN A 582 -15.78 -14.95 27.38
N SER A 583 -16.41 -13.82 27.68
CA SER A 583 -17.87 -13.71 27.82
C SER A 583 -18.66 -14.05 26.55
N ASN A 584 -18.07 -13.94 25.36
CA ASN A 584 -18.78 -14.06 24.08
C ASN A 584 -18.12 -15.01 23.05
N GLN A 585 -16.88 -15.45 23.24
CA GLN A 585 -16.19 -16.31 22.27
C GLN A 585 -15.23 -17.32 22.91
N ILE A 586 -14.90 -18.37 22.15
CA ILE A 586 -13.87 -19.36 22.45
C ILE A 586 -12.82 -19.32 21.35
N THR A 587 -11.56 -19.20 21.73
CA THR A 587 -10.40 -19.27 20.84
C THR A 587 -9.74 -20.64 20.95
N VAL A 588 -9.59 -21.36 19.84
CA VAL A 588 -8.92 -22.67 19.74
C VAL A 588 -7.67 -22.52 18.88
N THR A 589 -6.50 -22.92 19.38
CA THR A 589 -5.25 -22.97 18.62
C THR A 589 -4.93 -24.42 18.25
N ILE A 590 -4.67 -24.69 16.97
CA ILE A 590 -4.35 -26.03 16.45
C ILE A 590 -3.03 -26.01 15.68
N GLN A 591 -2.18 -26.99 15.98
CA GLN A 591 -0.99 -27.31 15.20
C GLN A 591 -1.27 -28.48 14.25
N ASN A 592 -0.85 -28.32 12.99
CA ASN A 592 -0.82 -29.40 12.01
C ASN A 592 0.62 -29.88 11.83
N SER A 593 0.84 -31.16 12.11
CA SER A 593 2.14 -31.82 11.94
C SER A 593 2.35 -32.43 10.54
N SER A 594 1.39 -32.26 9.63
CA SER A 594 1.47 -32.69 8.23
C SER A 594 2.19 -31.67 7.35
N PHE A 595 2.90 -32.14 6.33
CA PHE A 595 3.53 -31.30 5.30
C PHE A 595 2.53 -30.63 4.33
N ALA A 596 1.23 -30.88 4.48
CA ALA A 596 0.16 -30.33 3.65
C ALA A 596 -0.98 -29.80 4.53
N GLY A 597 -1.61 -28.69 4.11
CA GLY A 597 -2.75 -28.09 4.80
C GLY A 597 -3.92 -29.06 4.92
N PHE A 598 -4.54 -29.10 6.10
CA PHE A 598 -5.67 -29.98 6.38
C PHE A 598 -6.99 -29.29 5.96
N PRO A 599 -7.79 -29.88 5.04
CA PRO A 599 -9.03 -29.26 4.58
C PRO A 599 -10.07 -29.23 5.70
N TYR A 600 -10.67 -28.06 5.90
CA TYR A 600 -11.41 -27.71 7.10
C TYR A 600 -12.58 -26.76 6.78
N PRO A 601 -13.79 -26.98 7.33
CA PRO A 601 -14.90 -26.06 7.17
C PRO A 601 -15.62 -25.68 8.49
N GLY A 602 -15.04 -25.90 9.68
CA GLY A 602 -15.65 -25.43 10.95
C GLY A 602 -15.49 -26.33 12.17
N PHE A 603 -15.24 -25.72 13.33
CA PHE A 603 -15.24 -26.32 14.65
C PHE A 603 -16.57 -26.04 15.33
N ILE A 604 -17.06 -27.04 16.04
CA ILE A 604 -18.23 -26.91 16.89
C ILE A 604 -17.88 -27.45 18.27
N LEU A 605 -18.14 -26.64 19.29
CA LEU A 605 -18.03 -27.08 20.68
C LEU A 605 -19.39 -27.60 21.15
N PHE A 606 -19.41 -28.79 21.74
CA PHE A 606 -20.59 -29.41 22.33
C PHE A 606 -20.47 -29.55 23.84
N ASN A 607 -21.59 -29.49 24.54
CA ASN A 607 -21.68 -29.86 25.96
C ASN A 607 -21.78 -31.39 26.12
N SER A 608 -21.68 -31.88 27.36
CA SER A 608 -21.85 -33.31 27.70
C SER A 608 -23.20 -33.95 27.33
N LEU A 609 -24.21 -33.15 26.98
CA LEU A 609 -25.53 -33.60 26.51
C LEU A 609 -25.64 -33.65 24.97
N GLY A 610 -24.61 -33.14 24.26
CA GLY A 610 -24.57 -33.04 22.80
C GLY A 610 -25.22 -31.77 22.25
N ASP A 611 -25.50 -30.77 23.09
CA ASP A 611 -25.98 -29.46 22.63
C ASP A 611 -24.79 -28.59 22.18
N THR A 612 -24.99 -27.84 21.10
CA THR A 612 -24.00 -26.89 20.58
C THR A 612 -23.82 -25.73 21.55
N MET A 613 -22.58 -25.48 21.96
CA MET A 613 -22.18 -24.39 22.85
C MET A 613 -21.52 -23.25 22.11
N ALA A 614 -20.69 -23.55 21.11
CA ALA A 614 -20.02 -22.54 20.29
C ALA A 614 -19.84 -23.05 18.87
N ILE A 615 -19.93 -22.14 17.90
CA ILE A 615 -19.77 -22.45 16.47
C ILE A 615 -18.75 -21.46 15.90
N GLU A 616 -17.82 -21.96 15.11
CA GLU A 616 -16.90 -21.12 14.36
C GLU A 616 -17.60 -20.34 13.26
N ASP A 617 -17.28 -19.05 13.18
CA ASP A 617 -17.54 -18.28 11.97
C ASP A 617 -16.33 -18.47 11.03
N VAL A 618 -16.51 -19.32 10.01
CA VAL A 618 -15.40 -19.93 9.27
C VAL A 618 -14.82 -18.95 8.27
N ASN A 619 -13.58 -18.53 8.50
CA ASN A 619 -12.83 -17.59 7.66
C ASN A 619 -11.55 -18.19 7.04
N PHE A 620 -11.30 -19.50 7.21
CA PHE A 620 -10.15 -20.21 6.66
C PHE A 620 -10.57 -21.40 5.77
N PHE A 621 -9.80 -21.68 4.71
CA PHE A 621 -10.02 -22.82 3.81
C PHE A 621 -9.16 -24.06 4.13
N GLY A 622 -8.29 -23.99 5.14
CA GLY A 622 -7.47 -25.10 5.61
C GLY A 622 -6.60 -24.77 6.83
N ILE A 623 -6.16 -25.80 7.55
CA ILE A 623 -5.28 -25.69 8.74
C ILE A 623 -3.81 -25.93 8.29
N GLY A 624 -2.99 -24.87 8.28
CA GLY A 624 -1.54 -24.90 8.05
C GLY A 624 -0.74 -25.29 9.30
N ASP A 625 0.50 -24.83 9.45
CA ASP A 625 1.41 -25.24 10.55
C ASP A 625 0.84 -24.95 11.97
N GLU A 626 0.45 -23.70 12.26
CA GLU A 626 -0.30 -23.31 13.45
C GLU A 626 -1.42 -22.35 13.04
N SER A 627 -2.62 -22.53 13.60
CA SER A 627 -3.80 -21.73 13.23
C SER A 627 -4.69 -21.46 14.45
N VAL A 628 -5.35 -20.30 14.43
CA VAL A 628 -6.21 -19.79 15.50
C VAL A 628 -7.64 -19.69 14.99
N HIS A 629 -8.56 -20.28 15.74
CA HIS A 629 -9.95 -20.48 15.39
C HIS A 629 -10.87 -19.85 16.44
N ILE A 630 -11.82 -19.00 16.01
CA ILE A 630 -12.70 -18.26 16.92
C ILE A 630 -14.13 -18.77 16.80
N LEU A 631 -14.66 -19.34 17.87
CA LEU A 631 -16.01 -19.86 17.97
C LEU A 631 -16.89 -18.90 18.78
N GLY A 632 -17.99 -18.44 18.19
CA GLY A 632 -18.97 -17.62 18.89
C GLY A 632 -19.78 -18.44 19.90
N LEU A 633 -19.84 -17.98 21.16
CA LEU A 633 -20.62 -18.65 22.20
C LEU A 633 -22.12 -18.46 21.95
N THR A 634 -22.86 -19.56 21.99
CA THR A 634 -24.33 -19.58 21.92
C THR A 634 -24.99 -19.58 23.30
N GLU A 635 -24.23 -19.91 24.36
CA GLU A 635 -24.64 -19.84 25.76
C GLU A 635 -23.55 -19.20 26.63
N GLN A 636 -23.93 -18.40 27.64
CA GLN A 636 -23.00 -17.58 28.45
C GLN A 636 -22.13 -18.35 29.48
N THR A 637 -22.24 -19.68 29.58
CA THR A 637 -21.50 -20.45 30.60
C THR A 637 -20.99 -21.79 30.07
N ILE A 638 -19.67 -21.99 30.09
CA ILE A 638 -19.03 -23.25 29.73
C ILE A 638 -19.12 -24.24 30.91
N THR A 639 -19.65 -25.44 30.67
CA THR A 639 -19.72 -26.50 31.68
C THR A 639 -18.42 -27.32 31.69
N SER A 640 -18.12 -28.03 32.79
CA SER A 640 -16.84 -28.74 32.97
C SER A 640 -16.64 -29.99 32.09
N ALA A 641 -17.56 -30.28 31.15
CA ALA A 641 -17.45 -31.43 30.25
C ALA A 641 -17.97 -31.04 28.87
N VAL A 642 -17.02 -30.74 27.98
CA VAL A 642 -17.25 -30.32 26.59
C VAL A 642 -16.40 -31.15 25.63
N SER A 643 -16.84 -31.26 24.38
CA SER A 643 -16.08 -31.85 23.27
C SER A 643 -15.99 -30.88 22.10
N LEU A 644 -14.83 -30.82 21.46
CA LEU A 644 -14.62 -30.07 20.23
C LEU A 644 -14.69 -31.07 19.08
N GLN A 645 -15.51 -30.78 18.07
CA GLN A 645 -15.70 -31.64 16.91
C GLN A 645 -15.39 -30.89 15.62
N LEU A 646 -14.79 -31.65 14.69
CA LEU A 646 -14.46 -31.21 13.35
C LEU A 646 -15.29 -31.98 12.32
N PHE A 647 -16.01 -31.25 11.47
CA PHE A 647 -16.80 -31.78 10.35
C PHE A 647 -16.15 -31.43 9.02
N THR A 648 -16.38 -32.19 7.94
CA THR A 648 -15.79 -31.90 6.60
C THR A 648 -16.76 -31.21 5.63
N GLY A 649 -17.89 -30.69 6.13
CA GLY A 649 -18.77 -29.80 5.34
C GLY A 649 -19.53 -30.45 4.18
N PHE A 650 -19.16 -31.65 3.72
CA PHE A 650 -19.84 -32.36 2.63
C PHE A 650 -20.54 -33.67 3.02
N PHE A 651 -20.31 -34.22 4.22
CA PHE A 651 -20.96 -35.45 4.69
C PHE A 651 -21.37 -35.37 6.15
N GLU A 652 -22.42 -36.12 6.52
CA GLU A 652 -22.88 -36.35 7.89
C GLU A 652 -21.89 -37.20 8.73
N THR A 653 -20.60 -37.26 8.37
CA THR A 653 -19.59 -38.08 9.03
C THR A 653 -18.56 -37.20 9.75
N MET A 654 -18.57 -37.30 11.08
CA MET A 654 -17.59 -36.70 11.99
C MET A 654 -16.17 -37.15 11.63
N VAL A 655 -15.24 -36.20 11.54
CA VAL A 655 -13.86 -36.48 11.10
C VAL A 655 -12.94 -36.58 12.30
N CYS A 656 -12.78 -35.51 13.09
CA CYS A 656 -11.98 -35.54 14.32
C CYS A 656 -12.81 -35.08 15.52
N GLU A 657 -12.54 -35.67 16.69
CA GLU A 657 -13.22 -35.36 17.95
C GLU A 657 -12.23 -35.37 19.11
N TRP A 658 -12.23 -34.30 19.90
CA TRP A 658 -11.40 -34.14 21.09
C TRP A 658 -12.26 -34.03 22.35
N PHE A 659 -11.81 -34.70 23.41
CA PHE A 659 -12.47 -34.75 24.72
C PHE A 659 -11.53 -34.27 25.83
N ASP A 660 -12.08 -34.05 27.03
CA ASP A 660 -11.34 -33.65 28.24
C ASP A 660 -10.54 -32.34 28.05
N LEU A 661 -11.12 -31.38 27.33
CA LEU A 661 -10.52 -30.10 27.00
C LEU A 661 -10.31 -29.22 28.24
N ASN A 662 -9.12 -28.61 28.34
CA ASN A 662 -8.80 -27.64 29.39
C ASN A 662 -8.97 -26.22 28.83
N ILE A 663 -9.98 -25.49 29.30
CA ILE A 663 -10.35 -24.17 28.78
C ILE A 663 -10.05 -23.09 29.83
N SER A 664 -9.25 -22.08 29.48
CA SER A 664 -8.79 -21.00 30.38
C SER A 664 -9.53 -19.67 30.14
N ASN A 665 -9.76 -18.89 31.20
CA ASN A 665 -10.45 -17.59 31.16
C ASN A 665 -9.43 -16.44 31.03
N ASP A 666 -9.67 -15.47 30.13
CA ASP A 666 -8.83 -14.28 29.93
C ASP A 666 -8.58 -13.47 31.23
N CYS A 667 -9.54 -13.45 32.16
CA CYS A 667 -9.40 -12.79 33.46
C CYS A 667 -8.41 -13.50 34.41
N GLU A 668 -7.92 -14.70 34.05
CA GLU A 668 -6.95 -15.47 34.84
C GLU A 668 -5.56 -15.54 34.18
N LEU A 669 -5.39 -14.94 33.00
CA LEU A 669 -4.11 -14.94 32.28
C LEU A 669 -3.07 -14.04 32.96
N PRO A 670 -1.79 -14.47 33.01
CA PRO A 670 -0.72 -13.64 33.54
C PRO A 670 -0.38 -12.50 32.56
N SER A 671 -0.05 -11.33 33.09
CA SER A 671 0.56 -10.25 32.29
C SER A 671 2.05 -10.54 32.09
N GLU A 672 2.51 -10.64 30.84
CA GLU A 672 3.92 -10.85 30.50
C GLU A 672 4.38 -9.83 29.47
N SER A 673 5.47 -9.11 29.74
CA SER A 673 5.99 -8.05 28.85
C SER A 673 6.52 -8.57 27.52
N GLY A 674 6.96 -9.83 27.45
CA GLY A 674 7.68 -10.34 26.26
C GLY A 674 9.15 -9.95 26.25
N GLU A 675 9.85 -10.27 25.15
CA GLU A 675 11.30 -10.09 25.00
C GLU A 675 11.69 -8.74 24.39
N CYS A 676 10.74 -8.01 23.80
CA CYS A 676 10.99 -6.67 23.27
C CYS A 676 10.86 -5.58 24.35
N GLU A 677 11.39 -4.39 24.06
CA GLU A 677 11.61 -3.31 25.04
C GLU A 677 10.72 -2.06 24.81
N ALA A 678 9.67 -2.16 24.00
CA ALA A 678 8.68 -1.09 23.85
C ALA A 678 7.90 -0.90 25.16
N ALA A 679 7.44 0.33 25.41
CA ALA A 679 6.66 0.67 26.60
C ALA A 679 5.17 0.82 26.27
N ILE A 680 4.58 -0.22 25.67
CA ILE A 680 3.18 -0.16 25.20
C ILE A 680 2.26 -0.42 26.40
N PRO A 681 1.34 0.50 26.75
CA PRO A 681 0.39 0.28 27.82
C PRO A 681 -0.62 -0.81 27.44
N ALA A 682 -0.69 -1.86 28.25
CA ALA A 682 -1.65 -2.96 28.14
C ALA A 682 -2.29 -3.22 29.51
N TYR A 683 -3.36 -4.00 29.56
CA TYR A 683 -4.15 -4.22 30.77
C TYR A 683 -4.32 -5.71 31.06
N ALA A 684 -4.30 -6.06 32.34
CA ALA A 684 -4.58 -7.40 32.83
C ALA A 684 -5.46 -7.36 34.08
N PHE A 685 -6.15 -8.45 34.37
CA PHE A 685 -7.03 -8.53 35.54
C PHE A 685 -6.29 -9.14 36.74
N SER A 686 -6.21 -8.39 37.83
CA SER A 686 -5.82 -8.93 39.14
C SER A 686 -7.05 -9.47 39.87
N LEU A 687 -6.86 -10.09 41.04
CA LEU A 687 -7.93 -10.66 41.88
C LEU A 687 -9.16 -9.74 42.15
N SER A 688 -9.09 -8.44 41.91
CA SER A 688 -10.20 -7.52 42.12
C SER A 688 -10.25 -6.30 41.19
N SER A 689 -9.29 -6.12 40.29
CA SER A 689 -9.26 -4.93 39.42
C SER A 689 -8.33 -5.12 38.23
N CYS A 690 -8.71 -4.49 37.12
CA CYS A 690 -7.82 -4.26 36.00
C CYS A 690 -6.65 -3.38 36.41
N TYR A 691 -5.46 -3.71 35.93
CA TYR A 691 -4.27 -2.90 36.11
C TYR A 691 -3.53 -2.79 34.78
N GLU A 692 -2.92 -1.63 34.59
CA GLU A 692 -2.04 -1.35 33.46
C GLU A 692 -0.66 -1.97 33.70
N PHE A 693 -0.07 -2.55 32.68
CA PHE A 693 1.31 -3.00 32.63
C PHE A 693 1.94 -2.64 31.28
N SER A 694 3.27 -2.64 31.22
CA SER A 694 4.00 -2.34 29.99
C SER A 694 4.24 -3.63 29.22
N TRP A 695 3.77 -3.69 27.98
CA TRP A 695 4.05 -4.75 27.03
C TRP A 695 5.14 -4.32 26.04
N GLY A 696 6.07 -5.24 25.79
CA GLY A 696 7.35 -5.01 25.13
C GLY A 696 7.30 -4.79 23.63
N GLY A 697 6.16 -5.00 22.97
CA GLY A 697 6.03 -4.88 21.51
C GLY A 697 6.27 -6.18 20.74
N CYS A 698 6.76 -7.24 21.40
CA CYS A 698 6.83 -8.59 20.81
C CYS A 698 6.93 -9.68 21.90
N GLY A 699 6.38 -10.86 21.60
CA GLY A 699 6.27 -11.96 22.56
C GLY A 699 5.40 -11.60 23.78
N GLY A 700 5.45 -12.39 24.86
CA GLY A 700 4.68 -12.09 26.08
C GLY A 700 3.16 -12.26 25.95
N ILE A 701 2.41 -11.79 26.95
CA ILE A 701 0.95 -11.98 27.09
C ILE A 701 0.33 -10.65 27.52
N ALA A 702 -0.49 -10.07 26.64
CA ALA A 702 -1.28 -8.85 26.87
C ALA A 702 -2.78 -9.17 26.76
N PRO A 703 -3.48 -9.38 27.90
CA PRO A 703 -4.89 -9.80 27.88
C PRO A 703 -5.88 -8.75 27.34
N PHE A 704 -5.61 -7.45 27.55
CA PHE A 704 -6.49 -6.34 27.13
C PHE A 704 -5.67 -5.11 26.71
N TRP A 705 -6.17 -4.26 25.80
CA TRP A 705 -5.46 -3.07 25.30
C TRP A 705 -5.97 -1.76 25.90
N THR A 706 -7.22 -1.76 26.37
CA THR A 706 -7.79 -0.62 27.09
C THR A 706 -8.29 -1.02 28.47
N LEU A 707 -8.31 -0.05 29.38
CA LEU A 707 -8.92 -0.23 30.69
C LEU A 707 -10.42 -0.58 30.58
N GLU A 708 -11.12 0.03 29.62
CA GLU A 708 -12.55 -0.16 29.39
C GLU A 708 -12.86 -1.60 28.95
N GLU A 709 -12.04 -2.20 28.09
CA GLU A 709 -12.15 -3.62 27.69
C GLU A 709 -11.98 -4.55 28.89
N CYS A 710 -10.93 -4.35 29.68
CA CYS A 710 -10.68 -5.18 30.85
C CYS A 710 -11.80 -5.05 31.90
N GLU A 711 -12.27 -3.82 32.16
CA GLU A 711 -13.35 -3.57 33.14
C GLU A 711 -14.69 -4.13 32.64
N ALA A 712 -14.97 -4.06 31.34
CA ALA A 712 -16.15 -4.67 30.76
C ALA A 712 -16.11 -6.21 30.82
N ALA A 713 -14.92 -6.80 30.64
CA ALA A 713 -14.74 -8.25 30.66
C ALA A 713 -14.70 -8.85 32.07
N CYS A 714 -14.04 -8.18 33.03
CA CYS A 714 -13.72 -8.74 34.35
C CYS A 714 -14.24 -7.91 35.54
N GLY A 715 -14.81 -6.73 35.32
CA GLY A 715 -15.14 -5.74 36.35
C GLY A 715 -16.49 -5.87 37.06
N ASP A 716 -17.34 -6.84 36.71
CA ASP A 716 -18.67 -6.98 37.35
C ASP A 716 -18.68 -8.08 38.43
N ASP A 717 -18.66 -7.67 39.69
CA ASP A 717 -18.70 -8.52 40.90
C ASP A 717 -20.12 -9.11 41.15
N THR A 718 -20.95 -9.25 40.11
CA THR A 718 -22.31 -9.78 40.21
C THR A 718 -22.66 -10.80 39.13
N ILE A 719 -22.23 -12.06 39.31
CA ILE A 719 -23.00 -13.19 38.75
C ILE A 719 -24.34 -13.25 39.50
N ASN A 720 -25.31 -12.49 39.00
CA ASN A 720 -26.69 -12.56 39.43
C ASN A 720 -27.43 -13.53 38.52
N ILE A 721 -27.70 -14.71 39.06
CA ILE A 721 -28.63 -15.70 38.51
C ILE A 721 -30.01 -15.03 38.41
N LEU A 722 -30.44 -14.65 37.21
CA LEU A 722 -31.84 -14.33 36.94
C LEU A 722 -32.28 -14.96 35.62
N GLU A 723 -33.12 -15.98 35.79
CA GLU A 723 -34.04 -16.55 34.82
C GLU A 723 -34.61 -15.48 33.87
N THR A 724 -34.53 -15.73 32.57
CA THR A 724 -35.56 -15.25 31.64
C THR A 724 -36.10 -16.45 30.87
N GLU A 725 -37.09 -17.13 31.47
CA GLU A 725 -38.09 -17.84 30.69
C GLU A 725 -38.83 -16.80 29.84
N PHE A 726 -38.50 -16.68 28.56
CA PHE A 726 -39.45 -16.18 27.59
C PHE A 726 -40.44 -17.31 27.30
N GLU A 727 -41.74 -17.09 27.58
CA GLU A 727 -42.80 -17.95 27.06
C GLU A 727 -42.76 -17.91 25.53
N ARG A 728 -42.06 -18.88 24.94
CA ARG A 728 -41.96 -19.03 23.48
C ARG A 728 -43.32 -19.39 22.90
N LYS A 729 -43.79 -18.63 21.91
CA LYS A 729 -45.09 -18.87 21.28
C LYS A 729 -44.90 -19.73 20.04
N LEU A 730 -45.50 -20.91 20.06
CA LEU A 730 -45.47 -21.83 18.91
C LEU A 730 -46.14 -21.19 17.68
N LEU A 731 -45.38 -20.98 16.61
CA LEU A 731 -45.87 -20.46 15.33
C LEU A 731 -46.42 -21.56 14.43
N ILE A 732 -45.68 -22.65 14.28
CA ILE A 732 -46.07 -23.77 13.42
C ILE A 732 -45.50 -25.09 13.94
N GLU A 733 -46.28 -26.16 13.76
CA GLU A 733 -45.92 -27.52 14.16
C GLU A 733 -46.15 -28.46 12.97
N PHE A 734 -45.12 -29.21 12.56
CA PHE A 734 -45.15 -30.06 11.37
C PHE A 734 -44.28 -31.32 11.52
N ASP A 735 -44.50 -32.32 10.67
CA ASP A 735 -43.62 -33.49 10.58
C ASP A 735 -42.40 -33.23 9.68
N VAL A 736 -41.44 -34.16 9.61
CA VAL A 736 -40.24 -34.02 8.76
C VAL A 736 -40.50 -33.81 7.26
N LEU A 737 -41.75 -33.97 6.80
CA LEU A 737 -42.15 -33.73 5.40
C LEU A 737 -42.95 -32.44 5.24
N GLY A 738 -42.96 -31.55 6.24
CA GLY A 738 -43.64 -30.25 6.16
C GLY A 738 -45.17 -30.32 6.27
N ARG A 739 -45.73 -31.43 6.79
CA ARG A 739 -47.18 -31.65 6.85
C ARG A 739 -47.74 -31.34 8.24
N GLU A 740 -48.93 -30.73 8.30
CA GLU A 740 -49.70 -30.62 9.55
C GLU A 740 -49.98 -32.02 10.13
N LEU A 741 -49.76 -32.17 11.44
CA LEU A 741 -49.72 -33.47 12.08
C LEU A 741 -51.07 -34.20 12.09
N VAL A 742 -51.05 -35.44 11.60
CA VAL A 742 -52.16 -36.39 11.73
C VAL A 742 -51.69 -37.57 12.58
N SER A 743 -51.89 -37.49 13.90
CA SER A 743 -51.79 -38.51 14.96
C SER A 743 -50.74 -39.66 14.89
N ASN A 744 -49.74 -39.65 14.00
CA ASN A 744 -48.84 -40.77 13.74
C ASN A 744 -47.41 -40.37 13.31
N SER A 745 -47.02 -39.10 13.46
CA SER A 745 -45.66 -38.64 13.11
C SER A 745 -44.64 -39.10 14.15
N GLN A 746 -43.54 -39.72 13.69
CA GLN A 746 -42.43 -40.20 14.55
C GLN A 746 -41.48 -39.06 14.98
N ILE A 747 -41.52 -37.92 14.28
CA ILE A 747 -40.67 -36.77 14.50
C ILE A 747 -41.55 -35.52 14.42
N LEU A 748 -41.43 -34.69 15.44
CA LEU A 748 -42.19 -33.46 15.68
C LEU A 748 -41.25 -32.27 15.57
N ILE A 749 -41.54 -31.31 14.69
CA ILE A 749 -40.79 -30.06 14.55
C ILE A 749 -41.69 -28.89 14.93
N ARG A 750 -41.21 -28.04 15.82
CA ARG A 750 -41.91 -26.83 16.31
C ARG A 750 -41.06 -25.61 16.06
N VAL A 751 -41.64 -24.59 15.44
CA VAL A 751 -40.99 -23.30 15.21
C VAL A 751 -41.67 -22.26 16.07
N TYR A 752 -40.87 -21.48 16.80
CA TYR A 752 -41.34 -20.45 17.73
C TYR A 752 -41.18 -19.04 17.13
N ASP A 753 -41.82 -18.05 17.75
CA ASP A 753 -41.85 -16.66 17.28
C ASP A 753 -40.53 -15.91 17.44
N ASP A 754 -39.62 -16.46 18.24
CA ASP A 754 -38.23 -16.02 18.39
C ASP A 754 -37.28 -16.62 17.34
N GLY A 755 -37.80 -17.45 16.41
CA GLY A 755 -37.01 -18.12 15.38
C GLY A 755 -36.40 -19.45 15.81
N THR A 756 -36.57 -19.87 17.08
CA THR A 756 -36.03 -21.15 17.57
C THR A 756 -36.83 -22.34 17.05
N VAL A 757 -36.16 -23.49 16.91
CA VAL A 757 -36.75 -24.75 16.39
C VAL A 757 -36.54 -25.90 17.38
N GLU A 758 -37.63 -26.48 17.91
CA GLU A 758 -37.60 -27.69 18.76
C GLU A 758 -37.89 -28.95 17.92
N LYS A 759 -37.02 -29.96 18.00
CA LYS A 759 -37.22 -31.28 17.37
C LYS A 759 -37.46 -32.35 18.45
N LYS A 760 -38.61 -33.02 18.42
CA LYS A 760 -38.98 -34.13 19.33
C LYS A 760 -39.17 -35.44 18.57
N MET A 761 -38.37 -36.45 18.90
CA MET A 761 -38.53 -37.81 18.36
C MET A 761 -39.34 -38.69 19.32
N PHE A 762 -40.35 -39.39 18.81
CA PHE A 762 -41.10 -40.39 19.58
C PHE A 762 -40.70 -41.79 19.10
N PHE A 763 -39.86 -42.46 19.89
CA PHE A 763 -39.65 -43.89 19.73
C PHE A 763 -40.88 -44.62 20.27
N LYS A 764 -41.61 -45.34 19.41
CA LYS A 764 -42.59 -46.33 19.88
C LYS A 764 -41.81 -47.47 20.52
N ASN A 765 -42.08 -47.74 21.80
CA ASN A 765 -41.76 -49.04 22.42
C ASN A 765 -42.49 -50.17 21.70
#